data_AF-A0A6M3LFI7-F1
#
_entry.id   AF-A0A6M3LFI7-F1
#
_cell.length_a   1.000
_cell.length_b   1.000
_cell.length_c   1.000
_cell.angle_alpha   90.00
_cell.angle_beta   90.00
_cell.angle_gamma   90.00
#
_symmetry.space_group_name_H-M   'P 1'
#
loop_
_entity.id
_entity.type
_entity.pdbx_description
1 polymer ?
#
loop_
_entity_poly.entity_id
_entity_poly.type
_entity_poly.pdbx_seq_one_letter_code
_entity_poly.pdbx_strand_id
1 'polypeptide(L)'
;MATYYSSEKHDIGIVRTDTTEVGLMLLTEKDANGNDVPIYRTIYDSYLVSQYTTSPDFGATNPQKELHIVGESWRSGFGLEIADSAQPERYFSSIGCDLSNKDEAIAGWTPTVITVDTIAWTSPTSTTDTGAVWTNDDNIWDKNEATFAVVTVATVSWSGFLEANIASTNCDRVRVLAALTAAHANDLIDIDLYYGAAWHDLYSGAFTDNVWLEKGFTAQNITSVRFRFYNGDAGNSDGRIFEVYINNTAGTATGLTSHSADFNDKLYITKGDTLYKLNAGGTNFDTIYTFPATITDLAPMNIGGTDYLFIALGTSTDYQYMVAAETFTISTLTVKQFEFFEVVETTAPTLWGNDSANTIRATVNPLNGGTQWGAVTTIDSTYNNITGLKGALGTLYIAKEDKTYYLNSNVVGATALYLTKTQETELASTSGKNLWFDKGKLYIPCGTQALLESDISLSTVVNTWRNPADYCTNLSDFVGRIFAGAGDSRWNYVVVDNDTKVEILKGRLETIGSTTSWVWHPIGEITLTGCEAAFVSTVVKKRLYISSSVATESLYRIDLPSTYGDITSDANRSFKTDTYFITPYYHGGFKGINKSFSKMTATLGHTYDADVYFECWYQALGGSWVDMGDLKGSGTSMIATLFNTTPPVSTLFRFKFVAKTDSTLLTPILVNFDAKMMVRAEARNVIECTVRCADGILDKDGSPLQGVDAAIIRATIEEAQDATAPITFYDLFGATKYVNLMPIEPFSQVIKDQSGENIEQIFNLRLQEIELA
;
A
#
# COMPACT_ATOMS: atom_id res chain seq x y z
N MET A 1 31.37 -32.09 45.72
CA MET A 1 30.98 -30.76 46.22
C MET A 1 30.85 -30.88 47.73
N ALA A 2 31.33 -29.90 48.49
CA ALA A 2 31.08 -29.91 49.93
C ALA A 2 29.62 -29.49 50.14
N THR A 3 28.81 -30.39 50.67
CA THR A 3 27.42 -30.08 51.05
C THR A 3 27.43 -29.70 52.51
N TYR A 4 27.19 -28.43 52.82
CA TYR A 4 27.07 -27.95 54.19
C TYR A 4 25.60 -27.81 54.62
N TYR A 5 24.67 -28.25 53.77
CA TYR A 5 23.25 -28.35 54.09
C TYR A 5 22.84 -29.80 54.41
N SER A 6 21.87 -29.94 55.32
CA SER A 6 21.16 -31.17 55.65
C SER A 6 19.86 -30.76 56.31
N SER A 7 18.72 -31.23 55.80
CA SER A 7 17.38 -30.88 56.31
C SER A 7 17.14 -31.37 57.75
N GLU A 8 17.85 -32.42 58.16
CA GLU A 8 17.82 -32.94 59.54
C GLU A 8 18.54 -32.01 60.53
N LYS A 9 19.55 -31.26 60.06
CA LYS A 9 20.41 -30.43 60.91
C LYS A 9 20.12 -28.93 60.82
N HIS A 10 19.66 -28.47 59.67
CA HIS A 10 19.47 -27.04 59.38
C HIS A 10 18.00 -26.73 59.17
N ASP A 11 17.60 -25.49 59.46
CA ASP A 11 16.21 -25.05 59.25
C ASP A 11 15.91 -24.83 57.78
N ILE A 12 16.80 -24.16 57.05
CA ILE A 12 16.69 -23.89 55.60
C ILE A 12 18.07 -24.03 54.95
N GLY A 13 18.12 -23.99 53.62
CA GLY A 13 19.39 -23.99 52.88
C GLY A 13 19.36 -23.13 51.64
N ILE A 14 20.51 -22.59 51.25
CA ILE A 14 20.70 -21.84 50.00
C ILE A 14 21.84 -22.48 49.21
N VAL A 15 21.64 -22.63 47.90
CA VAL A 15 22.71 -23.04 46.98
C VAL A 15 23.36 -21.79 46.39
N ARG A 16 24.66 -21.65 46.60
CA ARG A 16 25.48 -20.58 46.03
C ARG A 16 25.69 -20.78 44.52
N THR A 17 26.13 -19.75 43.82
CA THR A 17 26.47 -19.80 42.38
C THR A 17 27.58 -20.79 42.07
N ASP A 18 28.44 -21.10 43.04
CA ASP A 18 29.48 -22.13 42.95
C ASP A 18 28.98 -23.56 43.23
N THR A 19 27.66 -23.76 43.33
CA THR A 19 26.97 -25.02 43.65
C THR A 19 27.12 -25.52 45.09
N THR A 20 27.76 -24.75 45.97
CA THR A 20 27.86 -25.08 47.39
C THR A 20 26.52 -24.89 48.08
N GLU A 21 26.02 -25.93 48.76
CA GLU A 21 24.82 -25.84 49.59
C GLU A 21 25.20 -25.43 51.01
N VAL A 22 24.63 -24.33 51.50
CA VAL A 22 24.90 -23.79 52.83
C VAL A 22 23.63 -23.86 53.66
N GLY A 23 23.69 -24.59 54.78
CA GLY A 23 22.59 -24.66 55.73
C GLY A 23 22.56 -23.46 56.66
N LEU A 24 21.36 -22.96 56.95
CA LEU A 24 21.12 -21.77 57.76
C LEU A 24 20.16 -22.10 58.91
N MET A 25 20.32 -21.38 60.01
CA MET A 25 19.45 -21.48 61.18
C MET A 25 18.56 -20.25 61.30
N LEU A 26 17.28 -20.47 61.58
CA LEU A 26 16.32 -19.40 61.74
C LEU A 26 16.35 -18.83 63.16
N LEU A 27 16.00 -17.55 63.29
CA LEU A 27 15.71 -16.95 64.58
C LEU A 27 14.41 -17.56 65.10
N THR A 28 14.37 -17.93 66.38
CA THR A 28 13.17 -18.47 67.01
C THR A 28 12.49 -17.42 67.87
N GLU A 29 11.17 -17.41 67.86
CA GLU A 29 10.34 -16.65 68.79
C GLU A 29 9.56 -17.60 69.72
N LYS A 30 9.13 -17.09 70.88
CA LYS A 30 8.28 -17.85 71.79
C LYS A 30 6.83 -17.79 71.32
N ASP A 31 6.24 -18.94 71.03
CA ASP A 31 4.80 -19.02 70.78
C ASP A 31 3.98 -18.71 72.05
N ALA A 32 2.65 -18.69 71.95
CA ALA A 32 1.76 -18.46 73.08
C ALA A 32 1.90 -19.49 74.23
N ASN A 33 2.56 -20.62 73.98
CA ASN A 33 2.81 -21.69 74.96
C ASN A 33 4.26 -21.66 75.50
N GLY A 34 5.10 -20.74 75.02
CA GLY A 34 6.51 -20.65 75.41
C GLY A 34 7.45 -21.62 74.68
N ASN A 35 6.99 -22.25 73.59
CA ASN A 35 7.86 -23.05 72.72
C ASN A 35 8.64 -22.16 71.76
N ASP A 36 9.88 -22.54 71.43
CA ASP A 36 10.64 -21.88 70.38
C ASP A 36 10.10 -22.30 69.01
N VAL A 37 9.64 -21.34 68.22
CA VAL A 37 9.14 -21.54 66.85
C VAL A 37 10.02 -20.72 65.91
N PRO A 38 10.54 -21.30 64.82
CA PRO A 38 11.33 -20.55 63.85
C PRO A 38 10.48 -19.45 63.19
N ILE A 39 11.06 -18.26 63.03
CA ILE A 39 10.46 -17.17 62.27
C ILE A 39 10.54 -17.54 60.79
N TYR A 40 9.52 -18.28 60.36
CA TYR A 40 9.30 -18.74 58.99
C TYR A 40 7.82 -18.68 58.69
N ARG A 41 7.44 -18.01 57.61
CA ARG A 41 6.08 -18.07 57.09
C ARG A 41 6.09 -18.10 55.58
N THR A 42 5.28 -19.00 55.03
CA THR A 42 4.89 -18.92 53.62
C THR A 42 3.61 -18.12 53.55
N ILE A 43 3.70 -16.95 52.93
CA ILE A 43 2.56 -16.12 52.60
C ILE A 43 2.16 -16.51 51.19
N TYR A 44 1.02 -17.16 51.06
CA TYR A 44 0.32 -17.19 49.80
C TYR A 44 -0.24 -15.78 49.60
N ASP A 45 0.42 -14.96 48.78
CA ASP A 45 -0.10 -13.65 48.43
C ASP A 45 -1.26 -13.87 47.46
N SER A 46 -2.42 -14.24 48.02
CA SER A 46 -3.70 -14.43 47.32
C SER A 46 -4.32 -13.09 46.94
N TYR A 47 -3.51 -12.14 46.49
CA TYR A 47 -3.84 -10.75 46.20
C TYR A 47 -3.79 -9.81 47.42
N LEU A 48 -3.12 -8.67 47.23
CA LEU A 48 -3.73 -7.33 47.24
C LEU A 48 -5.24 -7.31 46.85
N VAL A 49 -6.11 -7.94 47.66
CA VAL A 49 -7.44 -7.50 48.12
C VAL A 49 -7.88 -8.44 49.25
N SER A 50 -7.86 -7.96 50.50
CA SER A 50 -9.01 -8.16 51.39
C SER A 50 -9.78 -6.83 51.45
N GLN A 51 -10.74 -6.66 50.54
CA GLN A 51 -11.81 -5.68 50.69
C GLN A 51 -13.09 -6.37 50.24
N TYR A 52 -13.77 -6.93 51.23
CA TYR A 52 -15.19 -7.23 51.12
C TYR A 52 -15.95 -5.93 50.89
N THR A 53 -16.49 -5.72 49.70
CA THR A 53 -17.72 -4.94 49.54
C THR A 53 -18.66 -5.68 48.59
N THR A 54 -19.94 -5.62 48.92
CA THR A 54 -21.00 -6.52 48.44
C THR A 54 -21.53 -6.18 47.04
N SER A 55 -20.77 -5.47 46.22
CA SER A 55 -21.13 -5.22 44.82
C SER A 55 -19.88 -5.29 43.93
N PRO A 56 -19.84 -6.17 42.92
CA PRO A 56 -18.72 -6.30 42.00
C PRO A 56 -18.73 -5.11 41.03
N ASP A 57 -18.01 -4.06 41.40
CA ASP A 57 -17.76 -2.85 40.59
C ASP A 57 -16.24 -2.78 40.31
N PHE A 58 -15.87 -2.31 39.11
CA PHE A 58 -14.50 -1.99 38.71
C PHE A 58 -13.73 -1.10 39.70
N GLY A 59 -14.42 -0.35 40.55
CA GLY A 59 -13.84 0.46 41.63
C GLY A 59 -13.25 -0.34 42.79
N ALA A 60 -13.46 -1.66 42.86
CA ALA A 60 -13.00 -2.51 43.98
C ALA A 60 -11.64 -3.19 43.75
N THR A 61 -10.99 -2.99 42.61
CA THR A 61 -9.62 -3.49 42.37
C THR A 61 -8.60 -2.39 42.64
N ASN A 62 -7.67 -2.60 43.57
CA ASN A 62 -6.42 -1.83 43.59
C ASN A 62 -5.49 -2.43 42.53
N PRO A 63 -5.29 -1.79 41.36
CA PRO A 63 -4.30 -2.27 40.41
C PRO A 63 -2.92 -2.19 41.06
N GLN A 64 -2.20 -3.31 41.15
CA GLN A 64 -0.81 -3.30 41.67
C GLN A 64 0.10 -2.40 40.80
N LYS A 65 -0.24 -2.24 39.52
CA LYS A 65 0.30 -1.22 38.60
C LYS A 65 -0.65 -1.02 37.43
N GLU A 66 -1.16 0.20 37.24
CA GLU A 66 -1.81 0.61 36.00
C GLU A 66 -0.72 0.83 34.94
N LEU A 67 -0.91 0.26 33.74
CA LEU A 67 -0.06 0.50 32.59
C LEU A 67 -0.81 1.37 31.59
N HIS A 68 -0.09 2.34 31.04
CA HIS A 68 -0.54 3.17 29.94
C HIS A 68 0.21 2.74 28.69
N ILE A 69 -0.54 2.35 27.66
CA ILE A 69 0.00 2.18 26.32
C ILE A 69 -0.51 3.38 25.52
N VAL A 70 0.42 4.27 25.21
CA VAL A 70 0.12 5.49 24.46
C VAL A 70 0.68 5.36 23.05
N GLY A 71 -0.14 5.71 22.06
CA GLY A 71 0.29 5.89 20.68
C GLY A 71 -0.03 7.31 20.23
N GLU A 72 1.00 8.09 19.87
CA GLU A 72 0.89 9.50 19.47
C GLU A 72 1.37 9.76 18.04
N SER A 73 2.20 8.87 17.47
CA SER A 73 2.72 9.00 16.11
C SER A 73 2.93 7.63 15.50
N TRP A 74 2.79 7.55 14.18
CA TRP A 74 2.90 6.33 13.38
C TRP A 74 3.82 6.48 12.18
N ARG A 75 4.63 7.55 12.17
CA ARG A 75 5.45 7.97 11.02
C ARG A 75 6.61 7.04 10.72
N SER A 76 6.95 6.12 11.62
CA SER A 76 8.07 5.19 11.39
C SER A 76 7.71 4.04 10.42
N GLY A 77 6.51 4.08 9.85
CA GLY A 77 6.05 3.11 8.85
C GLY A 77 5.47 1.85 9.47
N PHE A 78 5.09 0.92 8.59
CA PHE A 78 4.43 -0.33 8.96
C PHE A 78 5.41 -1.46 9.30
N GLY A 79 4.86 -2.62 9.64
CA GLY A 79 5.52 -3.92 9.67
C GLY A 79 6.05 -4.40 11.02
N LEU A 80 5.76 -3.69 12.11
CA LEU A 80 6.16 -4.10 13.46
C LEU A 80 5.09 -4.97 14.12
N GLU A 81 5.33 -6.29 14.23
CA GLU A 81 4.34 -7.23 14.82
C GLU A 81 4.23 -7.11 16.34
N ILE A 82 5.35 -6.95 17.04
CA ILE A 82 5.42 -6.78 18.50
C ILE A 82 6.07 -5.44 18.79
N ALA A 83 5.47 -4.64 19.68
CA ALA A 83 5.97 -3.32 20.03
C ALA A 83 7.44 -3.37 20.49
N ASP A 84 8.24 -2.41 20.03
CA ASP A 84 9.64 -2.24 20.36
C ASP A 84 9.88 -0.79 20.79
N SER A 85 10.48 -0.60 21.97
CA SER A 85 10.85 0.71 22.50
C SER A 85 11.85 1.47 21.64
N ALA A 86 12.63 0.78 20.80
CA ALA A 86 13.54 1.42 19.85
C ALA A 86 12.81 2.01 18.62
N GLN A 87 11.57 1.59 18.38
CA GLN A 87 10.75 2.02 17.23
C GLN A 87 9.31 2.32 17.67
N PRO A 88 9.11 3.26 18.61
CA PRO A 88 7.81 3.47 19.26
C PRO A 88 6.72 3.98 18.31
N GLU A 89 7.10 4.58 17.18
CA GLU A 89 6.18 5.16 16.19
C GLU A 89 5.93 4.22 14.99
N ARG A 90 6.28 2.93 15.08
CA ARG A 90 5.91 1.93 14.04
C ARG A 90 4.59 1.28 14.36
N TYR A 91 3.82 0.99 13.32
CA TYR A 91 2.59 0.22 13.39
C TYR A 91 2.77 -1.15 12.73
N PHE A 92 1.80 -2.04 12.89
CA PHE A 92 1.86 -3.36 12.28
C PHE A 92 1.45 -3.30 10.81
N SER A 93 0.21 -2.92 10.51
CA SER A 93 -0.28 -2.85 9.13
C SER A 93 -1.33 -1.77 8.95
N SER A 94 -1.61 -1.39 7.71
CA SER A 94 -2.65 -0.46 7.33
C SER A 94 -3.28 -0.93 6.02
N ILE A 95 -4.61 -0.83 5.93
CA ILE A 95 -5.35 -0.97 4.66
C ILE A 95 -6.03 0.36 4.39
N GLY A 96 -5.43 1.11 3.46
CA GLY A 96 -5.93 2.38 3.02
C GLY A 96 -6.04 3.44 4.11
N CYS A 97 -5.25 3.40 5.18
CA CYS A 97 -5.18 4.47 6.19
C CYS A 97 -3.81 5.19 6.09
N ASP A 98 -3.80 6.52 5.99
CA ASP A 98 -2.59 7.31 5.79
C ASP A 98 -1.99 7.76 7.13
N LEU A 99 -0.97 7.02 7.58
CA LEU A 99 -0.24 7.23 8.85
C LEU A 99 1.07 8.01 8.69
N SER A 100 1.28 8.62 7.51
CA SER A 100 2.52 9.35 7.22
C SER A 100 2.55 10.76 7.79
N ASN A 101 1.41 11.24 8.26
CA ASN A 101 1.23 12.59 8.74
C ASN A 101 1.65 12.65 10.19
N LYS A 102 2.21 13.81 10.57
CA LYS A 102 2.76 13.93 11.90
C LYS A 102 1.64 13.99 12.91
N ASP A 103 1.71 13.09 13.89
CA ASP A 103 0.79 13.02 15.02
C ASP A 103 -0.67 12.73 14.61
N GLU A 104 -0.90 12.15 13.41
CA GLU A 104 -2.23 11.95 12.84
C GLU A 104 -2.32 10.62 12.06
N ALA A 105 -3.32 9.82 12.38
CA ALA A 105 -3.82 8.75 11.53
C ALA A 105 -5.15 9.20 10.90
N ILE A 106 -5.22 9.18 9.58
CA ILE A 106 -6.40 9.61 8.82
C ILE A 106 -6.84 8.51 7.85
N ALA A 107 -8.12 8.53 7.45
CA ALA A 107 -8.54 7.69 6.34
C ALA A 107 -7.66 7.97 5.11
N GLY A 108 -7.27 6.93 4.40
CA GLY A 108 -6.51 7.05 3.17
C GLY A 108 -7.40 7.43 2.00
N TRP A 109 -6.81 7.40 0.82
CA TRP A 109 -7.33 8.11 -0.33
C TRP A 109 -8.29 7.22 -1.11
N THR A 110 -9.37 7.80 -1.65
CA THR A 110 -10.31 7.07 -2.50
C THR A 110 -9.76 6.97 -3.93
N PRO A 111 -9.41 5.76 -4.41
CA PRO A 111 -9.10 5.57 -5.81
C PRO A 111 -10.38 5.78 -6.62
N THR A 112 -10.31 6.64 -7.63
CA THR A 112 -11.43 6.94 -8.52
C THR A 112 -11.12 6.36 -9.90
N VAL A 113 -12.03 5.55 -10.42
CA VAL A 113 -11.98 5.12 -11.82
C VAL A 113 -12.13 6.35 -12.71
N ILE A 114 -11.21 6.53 -13.65
CA ILE A 114 -11.38 7.51 -14.72
C ILE A 114 -11.84 6.78 -15.97
N THR A 115 -12.95 7.26 -16.54
CA THR A 115 -13.40 6.78 -17.84
C THR A 115 -12.36 7.18 -18.88
N VAL A 116 -11.96 6.21 -19.68
CA VAL A 116 -11.27 6.44 -20.95
C VAL A 116 -12.32 6.08 -21.98
N ASP A 117 -12.76 7.06 -22.77
CA ASP A 117 -13.95 6.92 -23.61
C ASP A 117 -13.95 5.58 -24.36
N THR A 118 -14.92 4.76 -24.01
CA THR A 118 -15.29 3.58 -24.77
C THR A 118 -16.28 4.02 -25.84
N ILE A 119 -16.09 3.58 -27.09
CA ILE A 119 -16.98 3.76 -28.26
C ILE A 119 -18.34 4.40 -27.90
N ALA A 120 -18.53 5.65 -28.31
CA ALA A 120 -19.82 6.31 -28.22
C ALA A 120 -20.59 6.12 -29.53
N TRP A 121 -21.51 5.15 -29.54
CA TRP A 121 -22.50 5.02 -30.60
C TRP A 121 -23.41 6.26 -30.58
N THR A 122 -23.36 7.04 -31.65
CA THR A 122 -24.14 8.27 -31.78
C THR A 122 -25.30 8.01 -32.74
N SER A 123 -26.52 8.29 -32.27
CA SER A 123 -27.72 8.24 -33.10
C SER A 123 -27.72 9.41 -34.10
N PRO A 124 -28.27 9.24 -35.31
CA PRO A 124 -28.60 10.35 -36.20
C PRO A 124 -29.42 11.44 -35.51
N THR A 125 -29.40 12.64 -36.12
CA THR A 125 -30.15 13.79 -35.61
C THR A 125 -31.39 14.13 -36.43
N SER A 126 -31.46 13.60 -37.66
CA SER A 126 -32.60 13.74 -38.55
C SER A 126 -32.49 12.76 -39.72
N THR A 127 -33.55 12.70 -40.52
CA THR A 127 -33.60 11.95 -41.77
C THR A 127 -33.87 12.86 -42.97
N THR A 128 -33.56 12.37 -44.17
CA THR A 128 -33.97 12.94 -45.44
C THR A 128 -34.48 11.83 -46.35
N ASP A 129 -35.77 11.90 -46.67
CA ASP A 129 -36.44 11.01 -47.60
C ASP A 129 -36.84 11.78 -48.86
N THR A 130 -35.91 11.87 -49.81
CA THR A 130 -36.09 12.64 -51.06
C THR A 130 -37.23 12.09 -51.93
N GLY A 131 -37.69 10.85 -51.69
CA GLY A 131 -38.80 10.23 -52.40
C GLY A 131 -40.14 10.26 -51.68
N ALA A 132 -40.17 10.64 -50.39
CA ALA A 132 -41.31 10.45 -49.50
C ALA A 132 -41.88 9.02 -49.56
N VAL A 133 -40.99 8.02 -49.68
CA VAL A 133 -41.35 6.60 -49.81
C VAL A 133 -41.28 5.85 -48.48
N TRP A 134 -40.62 6.41 -47.48
CA TRP A 134 -40.54 5.87 -46.13
C TRP A 134 -41.63 6.46 -45.25
N THR A 135 -42.13 5.65 -44.31
CA THR A 135 -43.09 6.05 -43.29
C THR A 135 -42.44 5.94 -41.91
N ASN A 136 -42.66 6.94 -41.06
CA ASN A 136 -42.06 7.08 -39.72
C ASN A 136 -40.53 7.03 -39.76
N ASP A 137 -39.93 7.78 -40.68
CA ASP A 137 -38.48 7.83 -40.87
C ASP A 137 -37.74 8.38 -39.65
N ASP A 138 -38.40 9.16 -38.81
CA ASP A 138 -37.90 9.64 -37.52
C ASP A 138 -37.62 8.52 -36.50
N ASN A 139 -38.28 7.36 -36.63
CA ASN A 139 -38.08 6.24 -35.72
C ASN A 139 -36.66 5.64 -35.80
N ILE A 140 -35.90 5.83 -36.88
CA ILE A 140 -34.56 5.21 -36.99
C ILE A 140 -33.51 5.84 -36.06
N TRP A 141 -33.86 6.93 -35.37
CA TRP A 141 -32.96 7.68 -34.50
C TRP A 141 -33.62 8.13 -33.20
N ASP A 142 -34.80 7.58 -32.86
CA ASP A 142 -35.56 7.94 -31.65
C ASP A 142 -35.02 7.26 -30.37
N LYS A 143 -34.02 6.37 -30.51
CA LYS A 143 -33.38 5.57 -29.47
C LYS A 143 -34.31 4.52 -28.87
N ASN A 144 -35.24 4.02 -29.67
CA ASN A 144 -36.19 2.99 -29.29
C ASN A 144 -36.18 1.84 -30.30
N GLU A 145 -35.45 0.77 -29.96
CA GLU A 145 -35.31 -0.44 -30.78
C GLU A 145 -36.64 -1.21 -31.02
N ALA A 146 -37.79 -0.73 -30.52
CA ALA A 146 -39.11 -1.31 -30.77
C ALA A 146 -39.94 -0.57 -31.84
N THR A 147 -39.57 0.66 -32.20
CA THR A 147 -40.19 1.45 -33.27
C THR A 147 -39.36 1.32 -34.55
N PHE A 148 -39.95 1.58 -35.72
CA PHE A 148 -39.24 1.43 -36.99
C PHE A 148 -39.75 2.38 -38.06
N ALA A 149 -38.85 2.77 -38.94
CA ALA A 149 -39.18 3.30 -40.27
C ALA A 149 -39.46 2.14 -41.22
N VAL A 150 -40.41 2.34 -42.13
CA VAL A 150 -40.82 1.29 -43.07
C VAL A 150 -40.92 1.81 -44.49
N VAL A 151 -40.51 0.98 -45.45
CA VAL A 151 -40.70 1.21 -46.88
C VAL A 151 -41.27 -0.04 -47.54
N THR A 152 -42.30 0.12 -48.37
CA THR A 152 -42.80 -0.96 -49.22
C THR A 152 -41.96 -1.01 -50.51
N VAL A 153 -41.26 -2.12 -50.70
CA VAL A 153 -40.34 -2.37 -51.80
C VAL A 153 -41.06 -3.22 -52.87
N ALA A 154 -41.07 -2.75 -54.11
CA ALA A 154 -41.71 -3.47 -55.21
C ALA A 154 -40.93 -4.74 -55.59
N THR A 155 -41.63 -5.71 -56.16
CA THR A 155 -41.11 -6.96 -56.71
C THR A 155 -39.83 -6.78 -57.56
N VAL A 156 -38.78 -7.55 -57.24
CA VAL A 156 -37.50 -7.59 -57.99
C VAL A 156 -36.87 -6.20 -58.17
N SER A 157 -36.88 -5.38 -57.12
CA SER A 157 -36.43 -3.98 -57.20
C SER A 157 -35.79 -3.47 -55.90
N TRP A 158 -35.06 -2.36 -56.02
CA TRP A 158 -34.53 -1.61 -54.88
C TRP A 158 -35.52 -0.53 -54.43
N SER A 159 -35.61 -0.31 -53.12
CA SER A 159 -36.31 0.83 -52.54
C SER A 159 -35.60 2.15 -52.86
N GLY A 160 -36.27 3.27 -52.58
CA GLY A 160 -35.58 4.56 -52.41
C GLY A 160 -34.66 4.54 -51.19
N PHE A 161 -33.62 5.36 -51.22
CA PHE A 161 -32.73 5.56 -50.07
C PHE A 161 -33.43 6.36 -48.97
N LEU A 162 -33.23 5.94 -47.72
CA LEU A 162 -33.44 6.78 -46.55
C LEU A 162 -32.07 7.28 -46.08
N GLU A 163 -31.91 8.60 -46.00
CA GLU A 163 -30.68 9.23 -45.53
C GLU A 163 -30.83 9.59 -44.05
N ALA A 164 -29.92 9.13 -43.20
CA ALA A 164 -29.76 9.54 -41.82
C ALA A 164 -28.65 10.58 -41.71
N ASN A 165 -28.99 11.77 -41.23
CA ASN A 165 -28.07 12.89 -41.11
C ASN A 165 -27.46 12.95 -39.71
N ILE A 166 -26.15 13.16 -39.66
CA ILE A 166 -25.38 13.38 -38.45
C ILE A 166 -24.61 14.70 -38.53
N ALA A 167 -24.28 15.26 -37.37
CA ALA A 167 -23.19 16.22 -37.31
C ALA A 167 -21.92 15.58 -37.90
N SER A 168 -21.08 16.36 -38.59
CA SER A 168 -19.83 15.84 -39.14
C SER A 168 -19.03 15.14 -38.05
N THR A 169 -18.87 13.84 -38.18
CA THR A 169 -18.32 12.96 -37.14
C THR A 169 -17.29 12.06 -37.79
N ASN A 170 -16.08 12.01 -37.21
CA ASN A 170 -15.08 11.04 -37.64
C ASN A 170 -15.53 9.66 -37.16
N CYS A 171 -15.91 8.75 -38.04
CA CYS A 171 -16.41 7.42 -37.71
C CYS A 171 -15.69 6.34 -38.50
N ASP A 172 -15.56 5.15 -37.93
CA ASP A 172 -14.94 3.97 -38.55
C ASP A 172 -15.92 2.79 -38.63
N ARG A 173 -17.13 2.93 -38.04
CA ARG A 173 -18.18 1.92 -38.10
C ARG A 173 -19.56 2.54 -38.15
N VAL A 174 -20.46 1.81 -38.80
CA VAL A 174 -21.91 2.05 -38.78
C VAL A 174 -22.57 0.75 -38.37
N ARG A 175 -23.64 0.84 -37.59
CA ARG A 175 -24.53 -0.28 -37.34
C ARG A 175 -25.98 0.11 -37.63
N VAL A 176 -26.72 -0.83 -38.19
CA VAL A 176 -28.16 -0.68 -38.48
C VAL A 176 -28.90 -1.88 -37.92
N LEU A 177 -29.98 -1.62 -37.18
CA LEU A 177 -30.92 -2.64 -36.73
C LEU A 177 -32.06 -2.69 -37.74
N ALA A 178 -32.05 -3.71 -38.59
CA ALA A 178 -33.02 -3.87 -39.65
C ALA A 178 -33.81 -5.17 -39.48
N ALA A 179 -35.05 -5.20 -39.94
CA ALA A 179 -35.86 -6.41 -39.95
C ALA A 179 -36.73 -6.53 -41.20
N LEU A 180 -37.32 -7.70 -41.34
CA LEU A 180 -38.20 -8.13 -42.42
C LEU A 180 -39.60 -8.37 -41.90
N THR A 181 -40.62 -8.04 -42.69
CA THR A 181 -41.95 -8.61 -42.47
C THR A 181 -42.01 -10.03 -43.01
N ALA A 182 -42.61 -10.92 -42.21
CA ALA A 182 -42.55 -12.36 -42.30
C ALA A 182 -42.45 -12.99 -43.71
N ALA A 183 -41.47 -13.90 -43.83
CA ALA A 183 -41.24 -14.87 -44.90
C ALA A 183 -40.82 -14.28 -46.29
N HIS A 184 -39.54 -13.87 -46.37
CA HIS A 184 -38.65 -14.09 -47.53
C HIS A 184 -38.48 -13.06 -48.67
N ALA A 185 -38.70 -11.76 -48.48
CA ALA A 185 -38.63 -10.86 -49.64
C ALA A 185 -37.46 -9.86 -49.72
N ASN A 186 -36.97 -9.28 -48.61
CA ASN A 186 -35.84 -8.32 -48.70
C ASN A 186 -34.51 -8.93 -48.28
N ASP A 187 -33.85 -9.64 -49.18
CA ASP A 187 -32.65 -10.39 -48.83
C ASP A 187 -31.40 -9.54 -48.74
N LEU A 188 -31.41 -8.30 -49.25
CA LEU A 188 -30.23 -7.44 -49.29
C LEU A 188 -30.51 -6.04 -48.75
N ILE A 189 -29.52 -5.48 -48.07
CA ILE A 189 -29.42 -4.08 -47.67
C ILE A 189 -28.20 -3.45 -48.35
N ASP A 190 -28.36 -2.20 -48.75
CA ASP A 190 -27.30 -1.36 -49.32
C ASP A 190 -27.06 -0.19 -48.37
N ILE A 191 -25.80 0.05 -47.99
CA ILE A 191 -25.40 1.08 -47.04
C ILE A 191 -24.32 1.93 -47.70
N ASP A 192 -24.60 3.22 -47.85
CA ASP A 192 -23.63 4.20 -48.35
C ASP A 192 -23.31 5.25 -47.28
N LEU A 193 -22.10 5.80 -47.38
CA LEU A 193 -21.54 6.82 -46.51
C LEU A 193 -21.30 8.11 -47.29
N TYR A 194 -21.66 9.26 -46.72
CA TYR A 194 -21.35 10.55 -47.31
C TYR A 194 -20.15 11.20 -46.62
N TYR A 195 -19.03 11.25 -47.33
CA TYR A 195 -17.81 11.95 -46.95
C TYR A 195 -17.08 12.46 -48.20
N GLY A 196 -16.17 13.43 -48.06
CA GLY A 196 -15.43 13.97 -49.21
C GLY A 196 -16.32 14.58 -50.31
N ALA A 197 -17.52 15.03 -49.96
CA ALA A 197 -18.55 15.54 -50.88
C ALA A 197 -19.06 14.52 -51.92
N ALA A 198 -18.98 13.23 -51.61
CA ALA A 198 -19.54 12.15 -52.44
C ALA A 198 -20.15 11.03 -51.58
N TRP A 199 -21.02 10.24 -52.20
CA TRP A 199 -21.49 8.98 -51.62
C TRP A 199 -20.51 7.85 -51.97
N HIS A 200 -20.18 7.04 -50.97
CA HIS A 200 -19.30 5.89 -51.08
C HIS A 200 -20.01 4.64 -50.58
N ASP A 201 -19.99 3.58 -51.39
CA ASP A 201 -20.55 2.27 -51.00
C ASP A 201 -19.74 1.68 -49.84
N LEU A 202 -20.43 1.34 -48.74
CA LEU A 202 -19.85 0.64 -47.60
C LEU A 202 -20.17 -0.86 -47.66
N TYR A 203 -21.42 -1.19 -47.96
CA TYR A 203 -21.88 -2.57 -47.91
C TYR A 203 -23.16 -2.77 -48.72
N SER A 204 -23.12 -3.75 -49.62
CA SER A 204 -24.28 -4.27 -50.32
C SER A 204 -24.34 -5.79 -50.15
N GLY A 205 -25.34 -6.30 -49.43
CA GLY A 205 -25.41 -7.74 -49.16
C GLY A 205 -26.50 -8.15 -48.19
N ALA A 206 -26.50 -9.44 -47.82
CA ALA A 206 -27.50 -9.99 -46.93
C ALA A 206 -27.36 -9.51 -45.48
N PHE A 207 -28.46 -9.52 -44.74
CA PHE A 207 -28.50 -9.18 -43.32
C PHE A 207 -29.38 -10.17 -42.54
N THR A 208 -29.21 -10.21 -41.22
CA THR A 208 -30.00 -11.10 -40.34
C THR A 208 -31.16 -10.32 -39.75
N ASP A 209 -32.34 -10.92 -39.77
CA ASP A 209 -33.58 -10.31 -39.28
C ASP A 209 -33.48 -9.91 -37.79
N ASN A 210 -33.76 -8.64 -37.50
CA ASN A 210 -33.79 -8.05 -36.16
C ASN A 210 -32.48 -8.24 -35.37
N VAL A 211 -31.34 -8.18 -36.06
CA VAL A 211 -30.00 -8.21 -35.47
C VAL A 211 -29.21 -7.01 -35.98
N TRP A 212 -28.40 -6.41 -35.11
CA TRP A 212 -27.48 -5.34 -35.47
C TRP A 212 -26.52 -5.79 -36.59
N LEU A 213 -26.63 -5.15 -37.76
CA LEU A 213 -25.67 -5.27 -38.84
C LEU A 213 -24.59 -4.19 -38.66
N GLU A 214 -23.42 -4.59 -38.14
CA GLU A 214 -22.25 -3.72 -37.99
C GLU A 214 -21.31 -3.84 -39.20
N LYS A 215 -20.84 -2.70 -39.70
CA LYS A 215 -19.87 -2.60 -40.79
C LYS A 215 -18.78 -1.60 -40.44
N GLY A 216 -17.55 -2.07 -40.46
CA GLY A 216 -16.35 -1.23 -40.29
C GLY A 216 -15.80 -0.74 -41.63
N PHE A 217 -15.13 0.40 -41.59
CA PHE A 217 -14.44 1.05 -42.69
C PHE A 217 -13.27 1.88 -42.18
N THR A 218 -12.39 2.34 -43.07
CA THR A 218 -11.31 3.27 -42.69
C THR A 218 -11.92 4.58 -42.21
N ALA A 219 -11.53 5.06 -41.02
CA ALA A 219 -12.12 6.25 -40.41
C ALA A 219 -12.28 7.44 -41.38
N GLN A 220 -13.48 8.03 -41.44
CA GLN A 220 -13.81 9.19 -42.28
C GLN A 220 -14.67 10.19 -41.50
N ASN A 221 -14.58 11.48 -41.86
CA ASN A 221 -15.55 12.49 -41.43
C ASN A 221 -16.85 12.34 -42.23
N ILE A 222 -17.83 11.65 -41.64
CA ILE A 222 -19.14 11.40 -42.25
C ILE A 222 -20.15 12.44 -41.79
N THR A 223 -20.99 12.91 -42.70
CA THR A 223 -22.14 13.78 -42.37
C THR A 223 -23.48 13.09 -42.58
N SER A 224 -23.53 12.02 -43.37
CA SER A 224 -24.76 11.26 -43.59
C SER A 224 -24.44 9.80 -43.90
N VAL A 225 -25.37 8.92 -43.54
CA VAL A 225 -25.41 7.52 -43.96
C VAL A 225 -26.73 7.30 -44.66
N ARG A 226 -26.79 6.47 -45.70
CA ARG A 226 -28.08 6.13 -46.32
C ARG A 226 -28.22 4.64 -46.53
N PHE A 227 -29.46 4.19 -46.54
CA PHE A 227 -29.81 2.78 -46.64
C PHE A 227 -30.97 2.55 -47.59
N ARG A 228 -30.98 1.40 -48.27
CA ARG A 228 -32.12 0.90 -49.05
C ARG A 228 -32.16 -0.61 -49.01
N PHE A 229 -33.33 -1.17 -49.32
CA PHE A 229 -33.55 -2.62 -49.37
C PHE A 229 -33.80 -3.10 -50.79
N TYR A 230 -33.30 -4.29 -51.12
CA TYR A 230 -33.65 -5.00 -52.35
C TYR A 230 -34.69 -6.07 -52.04
N ASN A 231 -35.79 -6.06 -52.80
CA ASN A 231 -36.77 -7.11 -52.77
C ASN A 231 -36.52 -8.10 -53.91
N GLY A 232 -36.14 -9.34 -53.58
CA GLY A 232 -35.90 -10.42 -54.55
C GLY A 232 -37.15 -11.24 -54.91
N ASP A 233 -38.25 -11.03 -54.18
CA ASP A 233 -39.47 -11.83 -54.27
C ASP A 233 -40.42 -11.38 -55.36
N ALA A 234 -41.38 -12.27 -55.67
CA ALA A 234 -42.46 -12.06 -56.65
C ALA A 234 -43.58 -11.12 -56.17
N GLY A 235 -43.59 -10.75 -54.88
CA GLY A 235 -44.56 -9.83 -54.26
C GLY A 235 -43.90 -8.55 -53.75
N ASN A 236 -44.69 -7.59 -53.27
CA ASN A 236 -44.16 -6.45 -52.52
C ASN A 236 -43.78 -6.88 -51.10
N SER A 237 -42.81 -6.20 -50.50
CA SER A 237 -42.35 -6.48 -49.12
C SER A 237 -41.98 -5.22 -48.38
N ASP A 238 -42.07 -5.25 -47.06
CA ASP A 238 -41.68 -4.12 -46.24
C ASP A 238 -40.27 -4.30 -45.70
N GLY A 239 -39.41 -3.33 -46.00
CA GLY A 239 -38.10 -3.18 -45.35
C GLY A 239 -38.26 -2.31 -44.12
N ARG A 240 -37.70 -2.73 -42.98
CA ARG A 240 -37.79 -1.99 -41.71
C ARG A 240 -36.41 -1.65 -41.18
N ILE A 241 -36.23 -0.41 -40.73
CA ILE A 241 -35.07 0.02 -39.96
C ILE A 241 -35.59 0.50 -38.61
N PHE A 242 -35.10 -0.11 -37.53
CA PHE A 242 -35.45 0.23 -36.17
C PHE A 242 -34.56 1.34 -35.65
N GLU A 243 -33.24 1.17 -35.79
CA GLU A 243 -32.27 2.11 -35.26
C GLU A 243 -31.01 2.13 -36.11
N VAL A 244 -30.36 3.28 -36.16
CA VAL A 244 -29.06 3.47 -36.79
C VAL A 244 -28.14 4.11 -35.77
N TYR A 245 -26.93 3.57 -35.64
CA TYR A 245 -25.88 4.26 -34.91
C TYR A 245 -24.62 4.36 -35.75
N ILE A 246 -23.97 5.51 -35.66
CA ILE A 246 -22.64 5.73 -36.19
C ILE A 246 -21.67 5.72 -35.02
N ASN A 247 -20.63 4.92 -35.13
CA ASN A 247 -19.57 4.88 -34.14
C ASN A 247 -18.78 6.18 -34.29
N ASN A 248 -18.90 7.10 -33.34
CA ASN A 248 -17.94 8.19 -33.31
C ASN A 248 -16.59 7.56 -32.97
N THR A 249 -15.57 7.67 -33.84
CA THR A 249 -14.23 7.05 -33.72
C THR A 249 -13.46 7.63 -32.54
N ALA A 250 -14.00 7.52 -31.34
CA ALA A 250 -13.22 6.97 -30.26
C ALA A 250 -13.13 5.47 -30.57
N GLY A 251 -12.05 5.04 -31.24
CA GLY A 251 -11.81 3.62 -31.52
C GLY A 251 -12.04 2.80 -30.25
N THR A 252 -12.43 1.53 -30.38
CA THR A 252 -12.46 0.65 -29.20
C THR A 252 -11.10 0.77 -28.54
N ALA A 253 -11.07 1.28 -27.31
CA ALA A 253 -9.84 1.44 -26.56
C ALA A 253 -9.30 0.04 -26.29
N THR A 254 -8.54 -0.50 -27.23
CA THR A 254 -7.90 -1.81 -27.15
C THR A 254 -6.45 -1.58 -26.76
N GLY A 255 -5.88 -2.53 -26.03
CA GLY A 255 -4.53 -2.40 -25.50
C GLY A 255 -4.46 -1.69 -24.14
N LEU A 256 -3.25 -1.66 -23.62
CA LEU A 256 -2.94 -1.17 -22.27
C LEU A 256 -2.73 0.34 -22.28
N THR A 257 -3.06 0.99 -21.17
CA THR A 257 -2.57 2.35 -20.91
C THR A 257 -1.15 2.24 -20.36
N SER A 258 -0.15 2.54 -21.18
CA SER A 258 1.24 2.25 -20.86
C SER A 258 2.13 3.50 -20.75
N HIS A 259 1.78 4.60 -21.43
CA HIS A 259 2.60 5.82 -21.44
C HIS A 259 1.74 7.07 -21.23
N SER A 260 2.38 8.11 -20.71
CA SER A 260 1.77 9.41 -20.47
C SER A 260 2.76 10.53 -20.75
N ALA A 261 2.27 11.68 -21.21
CA ALA A 261 3.08 12.88 -21.33
C ALA A 261 2.26 14.13 -20.99
N ASP A 262 2.83 15.01 -20.17
CA ASP A 262 2.36 16.38 -20.03
C ASP A 262 2.94 17.19 -21.21
N PHE A 263 2.07 17.68 -22.09
CA PHE A 263 2.42 18.40 -23.32
C PHE A 263 1.49 19.60 -23.50
N ASN A 264 2.05 20.81 -23.61
CA ASN A 264 1.31 22.05 -23.84
C ASN A 264 0.15 22.25 -22.82
N ASP A 265 0.45 22.11 -21.52
CA ASP A 265 -0.51 22.18 -20.40
C ASP A 265 -1.68 21.19 -20.49
N LYS A 266 -1.51 20.08 -21.23
CA LYS A 266 -2.46 18.97 -21.34
C LYS A 266 -1.77 17.67 -20.98
N LEU A 267 -2.54 16.74 -20.42
CA LEU A 267 -2.07 15.39 -20.13
C LEU A 267 -2.56 14.48 -21.24
N TYR A 268 -1.63 13.81 -21.90
CA TYR A 268 -1.90 12.76 -22.86
C TYR A 268 -1.57 11.41 -22.27
N ILE A 269 -2.36 10.40 -22.63
CA ILE A 269 -2.09 9.01 -22.33
C ILE A 269 -2.23 8.17 -23.59
N THR A 270 -1.54 7.05 -23.63
CA THR A 270 -1.76 6.02 -24.64
C THR A 270 -2.78 5.01 -24.14
N LYS A 271 -3.51 4.38 -25.05
CA LYS A 271 -4.16 3.08 -24.79
C LYS A 271 -4.10 2.27 -26.08
N GLY A 272 -3.21 1.28 -26.10
CA GLY A 272 -2.86 0.54 -27.32
C GLY A 272 -2.38 1.45 -28.44
N ASP A 273 -3.10 1.48 -29.56
CA ASP A 273 -2.79 2.28 -30.75
C ASP A 273 -3.40 3.69 -30.73
N THR A 274 -4.11 4.06 -29.65
CA THR A 274 -4.90 5.29 -29.61
C THR A 274 -4.34 6.27 -28.57
N LEU A 275 -4.22 7.53 -28.95
CA LEU A 275 -3.80 8.64 -28.09
C LEU A 275 -5.03 9.36 -27.55
N TYR A 276 -5.04 9.60 -26.24
CA TYR A 276 -6.09 10.30 -25.55
C TYR A 276 -5.56 11.53 -24.84
N LYS A 277 -6.43 12.51 -24.60
CA LYS A 277 -6.13 13.75 -23.88
C LYS A 277 -7.11 13.93 -22.72
N LEU A 278 -6.60 14.30 -21.56
CA LEU A 278 -7.43 14.60 -20.40
C LEU A 278 -8.31 15.82 -20.70
N ASN A 279 -9.62 15.67 -20.52
CA ASN A 279 -10.56 16.77 -20.72
C ASN A 279 -10.34 17.90 -19.69
N ALA A 280 -10.91 19.08 -19.96
CA ALA A 280 -10.72 20.25 -19.09
C ALA A 280 -11.22 20.07 -17.65
N GLY A 281 -12.25 19.22 -17.45
CA GLY A 281 -12.76 18.87 -16.12
C GLY A 281 -11.87 17.87 -15.36
N GLY A 282 -10.91 17.26 -16.06
CA GLY A 282 -10.10 16.17 -15.54
C GLY A 282 -10.93 14.99 -15.08
N THR A 283 -12.02 14.65 -15.76
CA THR A 283 -12.93 13.54 -15.40
C THR A 283 -12.98 12.44 -16.45
N ASN A 284 -12.51 12.72 -17.67
CA ASN A 284 -12.51 11.80 -18.80
C ASN A 284 -11.29 12.04 -19.68
N PHE A 285 -10.95 11.03 -20.47
CA PHE A 285 -9.96 11.12 -21.54
C PHE A 285 -10.64 11.07 -22.90
N ASP A 286 -10.51 12.16 -23.65
CA ASP A 286 -11.08 12.30 -25.00
C ASP A 286 -10.12 11.68 -26.02
N THR A 287 -10.65 10.95 -27.00
CA THR A 287 -9.83 10.39 -28.09
C THR A 287 -9.31 11.50 -28.99
N ILE A 288 -8.02 11.45 -29.32
CA ILE A 288 -7.36 12.42 -30.21
C ILE A 288 -7.05 11.81 -31.57
N TYR A 289 -6.37 10.66 -31.57
CA TYR A 289 -5.91 10.04 -32.81
C TYR A 289 -5.65 8.54 -32.61
N THR A 290 -6.05 7.72 -33.58
CA THR A 290 -5.73 6.29 -33.64
C THR A 290 -4.65 6.06 -34.69
N PHE A 291 -3.56 5.43 -34.28
CA PHE A 291 -2.38 5.16 -35.08
C PHE A 291 -2.47 3.79 -35.77
N PRO A 292 -1.68 3.54 -36.83
CA PRO A 292 -1.66 2.24 -37.51
C PRO A 292 -0.96 1.11 -36.72
N ALA A 293 -0.40 1.42 -35.55
CA ALA A 293 0.26 0.47 -34.66
C ALA A 293 0.17 0.94 -33.20
N THR A 294 0.43 0.03 -32.26
CA THR A 294 0.49 0.33 -30.82
C THR A 294 1.48 1.46 -30.54
N ILE A 295 1.07 2.44 -29.74
CA ILE A 295 1.94 3.49 -29.25
C ILE A 295 2.81 2.90 -28.15
N THR A 296 4.12 2.92 -28.36
CA THR A 296 5.11 2.33 -27.44
C THR A 296 5.84 3.36 -26.60
N ASP A 297 5.70 4.66 -26.90
CA ASP A 297 6.16 5.74 -26.02
C ASP A 297 5.68 7.13 -26.45
N LEU A 298 5.79 8.09 -25.53
CA LEU A 298 5.50 9.51 -25.73
C LEU A 298 6.64 10.39 -25.20
N ALA A 299 7.17 11.30 -26.03
CA ALA A 299 8.25 12.20 -25.63
C ALA A 299 7.99 13.65 -26.04
N PRO A 300 7.70 14.57 -25.10
CA PRO A 300 7.60 16.00 -25.39
C PRO A 300 8.99 16.62 -25.55
N MET A 301 9.19 17.45 -26.57
CA MET A 301 10.47 18.13 -26.83
C MET A 301 10.24 19.52 -27.44
N ASN A 302 10.95 20.53 -26.92
CA ASN A 302 10.96 21.86 -27.52
C ASN A 302 12.03 21.95 -28.63
N ILE A 303 11.64 22.37 -29.82
CA ILE A 303 12.54 22.57 -30.96
C ILE A 303 12.34 23.99 -31.49
N GLY A 304 13.34 24.84 -31.27
CA GLY A 304 13.32 26.22 -31.77
C GLY A 304 12.19 27.06 -31.17
N GLY A 305 11.80 26.81 -29.92
CA GLY A 305 10.72 27.53 -29.23
C GLY A 305 9.31 26.98 -29.50
N THR A 306 9.18 25.90 -30.26
CA THR A 306 7.91 25.20 -30.48
C THR A 306 7.93 23.84 -29.78
N ASP A 307 6.89 23.52 -29.01
CA ASP A 307 6.75 22.22 -28.38
C ASP A 307 6.17 21.21 -29.37
N TYR A 308 6.79 20.04 -29.43
CA TYR A 308 6.32 18.88 -30.18
C TYR A 308 6.14 17.69 -29.23
N LEU A 309 5.12 16.87 -29.49
CA LEU A 309 5.00 15.54 -28.89
C LEU A 309 5.40 14.50 -29.93
N PHE A 310 6.43 13.72 -29.64
CA PHE A 310 6.87 12.58 -30.45
C PHE A 310 6.19 11.30 -29.96
N ILE A 311 5.70 10.50 -30.91
CA ILE A 311 4.93 9.28 -30.66
C ILE A 311 5.67 8.10 -31.30
N ALA A 312 6.23 7.22 -30.47
CA ALA A 312 6.85 5.97 -30.91
C ALA A 312 5.78 4.92 -31.23
N LEU A 313 5.95 4.18 -32.33
CA LEU A 313 4.99 3.20 -32.84
C LEU A 313 5.63 1.81 -33.02
N GLY A 314 6.60 1.49 -32.16
CA GLY A 314 7.41 0.29 -32.25
C GLY A 314 8.47 0.31 -33.35
N THR A 315 9.20 -0.80 -33.47
CA THR A 315 10.31 -0.96 -34.42
C THR A 315 9.87 -1.33 -35.85
N SER A 316 8.56 -1.39 -36.12
CA SER A 316 8.00 -1.73 -37.44
C SER A 316 7.29 -0.58 -38.14
N THR A 317 6.97 0.51 -37.43
CA THR A 317 6.13 1.60 -37.93
C THR A 317 6.82 2.93 -37.75
N ASP A 318 6.71 3.81 -38.74
CA ASP A 318 7.33 5.13 -38.72
C ASP A 318 6.75 5.97 -37.57
N TYR A 319 7.59 6.56 -36.73
CA TYR A 319 7.13 7.46 -35.67
C TYR A 319 6.42 8.68 -36.26
N GLN A 320 5.52 9.24 -35.46
CA GLN A 320 4.83 10.48 -35.79
C GLN A 320 5.13 11.54 -34.74
N TYR A 321 4.83 12.79 -35.09
CA TYR A 321 4.89 13.89 -34.13
C TYR A 321 3.73 14.86 -34.37
N MET A 322 3.34 15.57 -33.31
CA MET A 322 2.33 16.61 -33.39
C MET A 322 2.78 17.90 -32.72
N VAL A 323 2.20 19.01 -33.16
CA VAL A 323 2.29 20.32 -32.51
C VAL A 323 1.15 20.51 -31.52
N ALA A 324 1.17 21.61 -30.76
CA ALA A 324 0.09 22.03 -29.85
C ALA A 324 -1.32 22.06 -30.47
N ALA A 325 -1.43 22.28 -31.78
CA ALA A 325 -2.69 22.27 -32.52
C ALA A 325 -3.19 20.84 -32.88
N GLU A 326 -2.52 19.79 -32.40
CA GLU A 326 -2.87 18.38 -32.62
C GLU A 326 -2.84 17.98 -34.12
N THR A 327 -2.00 18.66 -34.90
CA THR A 327 -1.71 18.28 -36.30
C THR A 327 -0.59 17.25 -36.35
N PHE A 328 -0.88 16.04 -36.83
CA PHE A 328 0.07 14.93 -36.89
C PHE A 328 0.89 14.92 -38.19
N THR A 329 2.16 14.54 -38.09
CA THR A 329 3.09 14.38 -39.20
C THR A 329 3.86 13.07 -39.08
N ILE A 330 3.86 12.25 -40.14
CA ILE A 330 4.65 11.03 -40.24
C ILE A 330 6.11 11.38 -40.59
N SER A 331 7.07 10.76 -39.91
CA SER A 331 8.48 10.96 -40.21
C SER A 331 8.88 10.40 -41.59
N THR A 332 9.69 11.17 -42.30
CA THR A 332 10.29 10.85 -43.60
C THR A 332 11.81 10.72 -43.51
N LEU A 333 12.37 10.77 -42.29
CA LEU A 333 13.80 10.56 -42.06
C LEU A 333 14.20 9.12 -42.45
N THR A 334 15.51 8.89 -42.62
CA THR A 334 16.01 7.57 -43.06
C THR A 334 15.82 6.52 -41.98
N VAL A 335 16.11 6.88 -40.72
CA VAL A 335 15.80 6.08 -39.54
C VAL A 335 14.61 6.70 -38.86
N LYS A 336 13.56 5.91 -38.64
CA LYS A 336 12.25 6.43 -38.22
C LYS A 336 11.37 5.43 -37.48
N GLN A 337 11.92 4.32 -37.02
CA GLN A 337 11.18 3.28 -36.30
C GLN A 337 11.85 3.09 -34.94
N PHE A 338 11.07 3.27 -33.86
CA PHE A 338 11.57 3.28 -32.50
C PHE A 338 10.52 2.72 -31.54
N GLU A 339 10.97 2.00 -30.52
CA GLU A 339 10.10 1.46 -29.48
C GLU A 339 9.94 2.45 -28.32
N PHE A 340 11.02 2.90 -27.72
CA PHE A 340 11.03 3.89 -26.65
C PHE A 340 11.63 5.20 -27.13
N PHE A 341 11.15 6.30 -26.55
CA PHE A 341 11.71 7.63 -26.71
C PHE A 341 12.03 8.23 -25.37
N GLU A 342 13.10 9.01 -25.30
CA GLU A 342 13.35 9.84 -24.13
C GLU A 342 14.14 11.08 -24.50
N VAL A 343 13.75 12.21 -23.92
CA VAL A 343 14.48 13.47 -24.08
C VAL A 343 15.49 13.61 -22.94
N VAL A 344 16.75 13.87 -23.31
CA VAL A 344 17.77 14.29 -22.35
C VAL A 344 17.86 15.81 -22.39
N GLU A 345 17.38 16.43 -21.31
CA GLU A 345 17.40 17.88 -21.13
C GLU A 345 18.84 18.37 -20.91
N THR A 346 19.35 19.10 -21.90
CA THR A 346 20.61 19.85 -21.81
C THR A 346 20.39 21.24 -22.43
N THR A 347 21.45 22.04 -22.62
CA THR A 347 21.33 23.32 -23.35
C THR A 347 20.72 23.15 -24.75
N ALA A 348 20.96 22.01 -25.39
CA ALA A 348 20.27 21.59 -26.61
C ALA A 348 19.61 20.22 -26.34
N PRO A 349 18.29 20.17 -26.11
CA PRO A 349 17.60 18.91 -25.85
C PRO A 349 17.91 17.89 -26.95
N THR A 350 18.13 16.65 -26.54
CA THR A 350 18.44 15.55 -27.47
C THR A 350 17.41 14.46 -27.29
N LEU A 351 16.71 14.11 -28.37
CA LEU A 351 15.79 12.97 -28.38
C LEU A 351 16.59 11.70 -28.66
N TRP A 352 16.44 10.72 -27.78
CA TRP A 352 16.97 9.37 -27.92
C TRP A 352 15.84 8.40 -28.22
N GLY A 353 16.14 7.34 -28.97
CA GLY A 353 15.22 6.22 -29.15
C GLY A 353 15.95 4.91 -29.43
N ASN A 354 15.34 3.78 -29.04
CA ASN A 354 15.85 2.45 -29.37
C ASN A 354 15.18 1.91 -30.64
N ASP A 355 16.00 1.46 -31.59
CA ASP A 355 15.55 0.88 -32.87
C ASP A 355 15.66 -0.65 -32.89
N SER A 356 16.16 -1.27 -31.81
CA SER A 356 16.13 -2.71 -31.57
C SER A 356 16.26 -3.05 -30.07
N ALA A 357 16.33 -4.34 -29.75
CA ALA A 357 16.51 -4.87 -28.39
C ALA A 357 17.80 -4.39 -27.68
N ASN A 358 18.82 -3.91 -28.40
CA ASN A 358 20.07 -3.46 -27.80
C ASN A 358 20.74 -2.29 -28.51
N THR A 359 20.02 -1.52 -29.33
CA THR A 359 20.59 -0.39 -30.05
C THR A 359 19.79 0.88 -29.82
N ILE A 360 20.49 2.00 -29.67
CA ILE A 360 19.89 3.33 -29.53
C ILE A 360 20.53 4.32 -30.49
N ARG A 361 19.81 5.42 -30.76
CA ARG A 361 20.25 6.56 -31.56
C ARG A 361 19.78 7.87 -30.94
N ALA A 362 20.38 8.96 -31.39
CA ALA A 362 20.03 10.30 -30.96
C ALA A 362 19.84 11.27 -32.13
N THR A 363 19.02 12.30 -31.93
CA THR A 363 18.94 13.49 -32.79
C THR A 363 18.54 14.72 -31.97
N VAL A 364 18.99 15.89 -32.40
CA VAL A 364 18.61 17.19 -31.82
C VAL A 364 17.44 17.85 -32.56
N ASN A 365 17.05 17.32 -33.72
CA ASN A 365 15.93 17.82 -34.50
C ASN A 365 15.29 16.67 -35.30
N PRO A 366 14.42 15.86 -34.67
CA PRO A 366 13.70 14.74 -35.29
C PRO A 366 12.59 15.14 -36.27
N LEU A 367 12.48 16.40 -36.70
CA LEU A 367 11.44 16.84 -37.65
C LEU A 367 11.78 16.47 -39.10
N ASN A 368 10.78 16.42 -39.97
CA ASN A 368 10.99 16.30 -41.42
C ASN A 368 11.78 17.51 -41.95
N GLY A 369 12.88 17.25 -42.67
CA GLY A 369 13.85 18.28 -43.08
C GLY A 369 14.81 18.73 -41.97
N GLY A 370 14.71 18.15 -40.77
CA GLY A 370 15.59 18.34 -39.64
C GLY A 370 16.90 17.54 -39.72
N THR A 371 17.45 17.18 -38.56
CA THR A 371 18.70 16.43 -38.44
C THR A 371 18.43 14.93 -38.46
N GLN A 372 19.14 14.20 -39.34
CA GLN A 372 19.04 12.74 -39.37
C GLN A 372 19.48 12.13 -38.02
N TRP A 373 18.90 10.98 -37.68
CA TRP A 373 19.32 10.21 -36.52
C TRP A 373 20.78 9.78 -36.66
N GLY A 374 21.50 9.85 -35.55
CA GLY A 374 22.92 9.52 -35.48
C GLY A 374 23.24 8.05 -35.78
N ALA A 375 24.53 7.74 -35.73
CA ALA A 375 25.02 6.37 -35.77
C ALA A 375 24.47 5.53 -34.60
N VAL A 376 24.43 4.22 -34.79
CA VAL A 376 24.02 3.25 -33.76
C VAL A 376 24.97 3.29 -32.58
N THR A 377 24.42 3.34 -31.38
CA THR A 377 25.12 2.98 -30.13
C THR A 377 24.59 1.64 -29.65
N THR A 378 25.46 0.63 -29.54
CA THR A 378 25.10 -0.70 -29.03
C THR A 378 25.18 -0.75 -27.50
N ILE A 379 24.11 -1.24 -26.87
CA ILE A 379 23.95 -1.40 -25.42
C ILE A 379 24.09 -2.90 -25.08
N ASP A 380 25.34 -3.32 -24.93
CA ASP A 380 25.71 -4.70 -24.58
C ASP A 380 25.12 -5.75 -25.56
N SER A 381 24.77 -6.93 -25.07
CA SER A 381 24.33 -8.07 -25.85
C SER A 381 22.85 -7.99 -26.27
N THR A 382 22.47 -8.81 -27.24
CA THR A 382 21.09 -8.94 -27.73
C THR A 382 20.22 -9.89 -26.89
N TYR A 383 20.78 -10.53 -25.85
CA TYR A 383 20.05 -11.56 -25.09
C TYR A 383 18.97 -10.97 -24.18
N ASN A 384 19.22 -9.78 -23.66
CA ASN A 384 18.31 -9.05 -22.77
C ASN A 384 17.79 -7.83 -23.53
N ASN A 385 16.49 -7.61 -23.50
CA ASN A 385 15.86 -6.49 -24.19
C ASN A 385 16.07 -5.18 -23.40
N ILE A 386 16.06 -4.05 -24.11
CA ILE A 386 15.82 -2.74 -23.50
C ILE A 386 14.36 -2.71 -23.05
N THR A 387 14.13 -2.31 -21.79
CA THR A 387 12.79 -2.24 -21.17
C THR A 387 12.32 -0.82 -20.91
N GLY A 388 13.19 0.17 -21.12
CA GLY A 388 12.86 1.59 -21.04
C GLY A 388 14.07 2.50 -21.14
N LEU A 389 13.79 3.78 -21.43
CA LEU A 389 14.78 4.86 -21.46
C LEU A 389 14.41 5.92 -20.42
N LYS A 390 15.41 6.53 -19.79
CA LYS A 390 15.18 7.64 -18.86
C LYS A 390 16.28 8.70 -18.91
N GLY A 391 15.89 9.94 -19.08
CA GLY A 391 16.72 11.12 -19.04
C GLY A 391 16.70 11.69 -17.63
N ALA A 392 17.87 11.86 -17.03
CA ALA A 392 17.99 12.48 -15.72
C ALA A 392 19.34 13.17 -15.57
N LEU A 393 19.33 14.39 -15.01
CA LEU A 393 20.55 15.17 -14.76
C LEU A 393 21.47 15.29 -15.99
N GLY A 394 20.88 15.44 -17.18
CA GLY A 394 21.61 15.51 -18.43
C GLY A 394 22.36 14.21 -18.76
N THR A 395 21.85 13.04 -18.39
CA THR A 395 22.38 11.72 -18.75
C THR A 395 21.25 10.82 -19.19
N LEU A 396 21.48 10.00 -20.21
CA LEU A 396 20.56 8.92 -20.59
C LEU A 396 20.87 7.65 -19.81
N TYR A 397 19.85 7.09 -19.18
CA TYR A 397 19.83 5.78 -18.55
C TYR A 397 19.00 4.83 -19.41
N ILE A 398 19.50 3.61 -19.60
CA ILE A 398 18.90 2.58 -20.43
C ILE A 398 18.63 1.37 -19.53
N ALA A 399 17.38 1.08 -19.24
CA ALA A 399 17.02 -0.16 -18.57
C ALA A 399 17.05 -1.32 -19.54
N LYS A 400 17.67 -2.42 -19.12
CA LYS A 400 17.54 -3.74 -19.73
C LYS A 400 17.01 -4.73 -18.69
N GLU A 401 16.56 -5.89 -19.16
CA GLU A 401 16.03 -6.98 -18.31
C GLU A 401 17.04 -7.47 -17.25
N ASP A 402 18.34 -7.29 -17.47
CA ASP A 402 19.41 -7.73 -16.57
C ASP A 402 20.01 -6.62 -15.70
N LYS A 403 20.27 -5.45 -16.29
CA LYS A 403 20.87 -4.30 -15.58
C LYS A 403 20.57 -2.98 -16.27
N THR A 404 20.73 -1.90 -15.54
CA THR A 404 20.62 -0.53 -16.07
C THR A 404 21.99 -0.05 -16.55
N TYR A 405 22.01 0.60 -17.71
CA TYR A 405 23.17 1.26 -18.30
C TYR A 405 22.99 2.77 -18.28
N TYR A 406 24.09 3.51 -18.45
CA TYR A 406 24.07 4.94 -18.71
C TYR A 406 25.13 5.30 -19.74
N LEU A 407 24.93 6.41 -20.44
CA LEU A 407 25.93 6.95 -21.37
C LEU A 407 26.86 7.91 -20.62
N ASN A 408 28.17 7.73 -20.78
CA ASN A 408 29.18 8.60 -20.17
C ASN A 408 29.23 10.02 -20.77
N SER A 409 28.56 10.25 -21.90
CA SER A 409 28.40 11.54 -22.55
C SER A 409 27.13 11.51 -23.41
N ASN A 410 26.50 12.66 -23.62
CA ASN A 410 25.30 12.77 -24.47
C ASN A 410 25.64 12.88 -25.97
N VAL A 411 26.82 12.42 -26.39
CA VAL A 411 27.25 12.49 -27.78
C VAL A 411 26.99 11.15 -28.46
N VAL A 412 26.56 11.19 -29.72
CA VAL A 412 26.41 10.00 -30.57
C VAL A 412 27.72 9.21 -30.58
N GLY A 413 27.65 7.89 -30.33
CA GLY A 413 28.82 7.01 -30.21
C GLY A 413 29.42 6.90 -28.80
N ALA A 414 28.76 7.44 -27.78
CA ALA A 414 29.14 7.25 -26.37
C ALA A 414 29.21 5.78 -25.97
N THR A 415 30.11 5.45 -25.05
CA THR A 415 30.22 4.10 -24.49
C THR A 415 29.15 3.92 -23.43
N ALA A 416 28.33 2.87 -23.56
CA ALA A 416 27.41 2.46 -22.52
C ALA A 416 28.18 1.81 -21.36
N LEU A 417 27.95 2.31 -20.15
CA LEU A 417 28.49 1.76 -18.91
C LEU A 417 27.35 1.22 -18.08
N TYR A 418 27.54 0.12 -17.36
CA TYR A 418 26.52 -0.37 -16.44
C TYR A 418 26.50 0.53 -15.18
N LEU A 419 25.30 0.84 -14.69
CA LEU A 419 25.08 1.61 -13.48
C LEU A 419 25.51 0.82 -12.24
N THR A 420 25.14 -0.47 -12.22
CA THR A 420 25.46 -1.39 -11.14
C THR A 420 25.37 -2.84 -11.61
N LYS A 421 26.17 -3.73 -10.99
CA LYS A 421 26.07 -5.18 -11.21
C LYS A 421 25.06 -5.84 -10.29
N THR A 422 24.64 -5.18 -9.21
CA THR A 422 23.75 -5.78 -8.20
C THR A 422 22.39 -6.17 -8.78
N GLN A 423 21.97 -5.55 -9.89
CA GLN A 423 20.72 -5.89 -10.59
C GLN A 423 20.77 -7.23 -11.34
N GLU A 424 21.95 -7.75 -11.66
CA GLU A 424 22.09 -8.97 -12.47
C GLU A 424 21.44 -10.20 -11.79
N THR A 425 21.32 -10.19 -10.47
CA THR A 425 20.64 -11.25 -9.70
C THR A 425 19.12 -11.16 -9.77
N GLU A 426 18.59 -10.02 -10.20
CA GLU A 426 17.17 -9.69 -10.30
C GLU A 426 16.69 -9.71 -11.76
N LEU A 427 17.21 -10.64 -12.58
CA LEU A 427 16.83 -10.80 -13.98
C LEU A 427 15.35 -11.17 -14.12
N ALA A 428 14.60 -10.37 -14.86
CA ALA A 428 13.23 -10.66 -15.28
C ALA A 428 12.92 -9.90 -16.58
N SER A 429 11.99 -10.41 -17.38
CA SER A 429 11.55 -9.74 -18.62
C SER A 429 10.92 -8.35 -18.40
N THR A 430 10.69 -8.00 -17.15
CA THR A 430 10.11 -6.73 -16.73
C THR A 430 11.04 -5.89 -15.85
N SER A 431 12.26 -6.37 -15.60
CA SER A 431 13.23 -5.61 -14.82
C SER A 431 13.59 -4.31 -15.53
N GLY A 432 13.63 -3.22 -14.77
CA GLY A 432 13.86 -1.86 -15.27
C GLY A 432 12.67 -1.25 -16.02
N LYS A 433 11.59 -1.99 -16.26
CA LYS A 433 10.34 -1.40 -16.78
C LYS A 433 9.81 -0.39 -15.75
N ASN A 434 9.25 0.72 -16.24
CA ASN A 434 8.69 1.80 -15.41
C ASN A 434 9.70 2.42 -14.44
N LEU A 435 11.00 2.43 -14.79
CA LEU A 435 11.98 3.14 -13.99
C LEU A 435 11.66 4.64 -13.98
N TRP A 436 11.86 5.29 -12.84
CA TRP A 436 11.60 6.72 -12.71
C TRP A 436 12.73 7.46 -12.01
N PHE A 437 12.74 8.77 -12.20
CA PHE A 437 13.67 9.69 -11.57
C PHE A 437 12.92 10.58 -10.59
N ASP A 438 13.42 10.66 -9.35
CA ASP A 438 12.93 11.61 -8.36
C ASP A 438 14.09 12.10 -7.47
N LYS A 439 14.15 13.41 -7.25
CA LYS A 439 15.11 14.07 -6.32
C LYS A 439 16.57 13.60 -6.46
N GLY A 440 17.07 13.49 -7.69
CA GLY A 440 18.47 13.11 -7.93
C GLY A 440 18.73 11.60 -7.86
N LYS A 441 17.68 10.79 -7.77
CA LYS A 441 17.78 9.34 -7.63
C LYS A 441 16.99 8.65 -8.72
N LEU A 442 17.51 7.51 -9.19
CA LEU A 442 16.76 6.58 -10.01
C LEU A 442 16.18 5.48 -9.14
N TYR A 443 14.93 5.15 -9.39
CA TYR A 443 14.24 4.06 -8.75
C TYR A 443 13.91 3.02 -9.81
N ILE A 444 14.40 1.81 -9.59
CA ILE A 444 14.45 0.78 -10.63
C ILE A 444 13.76 -0.48 -10.10
N PRO A 445 12.48 -0.70 -10.47
CA PRO A 445 11.82 -1.98 -10.23
C PRO A 445 12.59 -3.10 -10.91
N CYS A 446 12.91 -4.17 -10.21
CA CYS A 446 13.61 -5.31 -10.78
C CYS A 446 13.22 -6.63 -10.09
N GLY A 447 13.47 -7.72 -10.78
CA GLY A 447 13.13 -9.06 -10.33
C GLY A 447 11.64 -9.19 -10.06
N THR A 448 11.31 -9.97 -9.04
CA THR A 448 9.92 -10.22 -8.64
C THR A 448 9.43 -9.31 -7.52
N GLN A 449 10.31 -8.69 -6.72
CA GLN A 449 9.91 -7.93 -5.51
C GLN A 449 10.87 -6.77 -5.18
N ALA A 450 11.83 -6.47 -6.05
CA ALA A 450 12.95 -5.61 -5.70
C ALA A 450 12.78 -4.18 -6.24
N LEU A 451 13.18 -3.20 -5.44
CA LEU A 451 13.29 -1.80 -5.83
C LEU A 451 14.66 -1.28 -5.47
N LEU A 452 15.45 -0.96 -6.49
CA LEU A 452 16.75 -0.36 -6.32
C LEU A 452 16.67 1.16 -6.41
N GLU A 453 17.09 1.85 -5.35
CA GLU A 453 17.38 3.27 -5.35
C GLU A 453 18.86 3.48 -5.71
N SER A 454 19.13 4.19 -6.80
CA SER A 454 20.48 4.59 -7.22
C SER A 454 20.62 6.10 -7.11
N ASP A 455 21.45 6.58 -6.18
CA ASP A 455 21.71 8.02 -6.02
C ASP A 455 22.71 8.50 -7.07
N ILE A 456 22.16 9.04 -8.17
CA ILE A 456 22.91 9.50 -9.34
C ILE A 456 23.31 10.99 -9.24
N SER A 457 22.96 11.66 -8.14
CA SER A 457 23.39 13.02 -7.86
C SER A 457 24.82 13.09 -7.32
N LEU A 458 25.36 11.94 -6.89
CA LEU A 458 26.69 11.79 -6.32
C LEU A 458 27.73 11.46 -7.38
N SER A 459 29.00 11.82 -7.13
CA SER A 459 30.13 11.46 -7.99
C SER A 459 30.42 9.95 -8.02
N THR A 460 30.02 9.24 -6.98
CA THR A 460 30.01 7.78 -6.90
C THR A 460 28.58 7.35 -6.60
N VAL A 461 27.96 6.62 -7.53
CA VAL A 461 26.58 6.15 -7.39
C VAL A 461 26.47 5.23 -6.18
N VAL A 462 25.56 5.53 -5.27
CA VAL A 462 25.24 4.69 -4.12
C VAL A 462 23.93 3.96 -4.41
N ASN A 463 23.97 2.64 -4.29
CA ASN A 463 22.84 1.76 -4.53
C ASN A 463 22.26 1.26 -3.20
N THR A 464 20.95 1.43 -3.00
CA THR A 464 20.25 0.99 -1.78
C THR A 464 18.96 0.29 -2.14
N TRP A 465 18.73 -0.90 -1.58
CA TRP A 465 17.45 -1.61 -1.73
C TRP A 465 16.36 -0.93 -0.87
N ARG A 466 15.18 -0.74 -1.46
CA ARG A 466 14.03 -0.07 -0.84
C ARG A 466 12.77 -0.94 -0.87
N ASN A 467 12.93 -2.25 -0.80
CA ASN A 467 11.81 -3.20 -0.92
C ASN A 467 10.84 -3.01 0.26
N PRO A 468 9.53 -2.82 0.04
CA PRO A 468 8.55 -2.74 1.13
C PRO A 468 8.56 -3.97 2.04
N ALA A 469 8.81 -5.16 1.47
CA ALA A 469 8.91 -6.42 2.20
C ALA A 469 9.97 -6.41 3.32
N ASP A 470 11.11 -5.72 3.11
CA ASP A 470 12.20 -5.62 4.11
C ASP A 470 11.77 -4.89 5.39
N TYR A 471 10.67 -4.13 5.31
CA TYR A 471 10.13 -3.35 6.42
C TYR A 471 8.97 -4.06 7.10
N CYS A 472 8.68 -5.33 6.79
CA CYS A 472 7.58 -6.03 7.44
C CYS A 472 7.90 -7.46 7.86
N THR A 473 7.11 -7.95 8.80
CA THR A 473 7.16 -9.34 9.25
C THR A 473 5.75 -9.89 9.20
N ASN A 474 5.57 -11.07 8.58
CA ASN A 474 4.29 -11.77 8.49
C ASN A 474 3.15 -10.98 7.80
N LEU A 475 3.46 -10.16 6.79
CA LEU A 475 2.48 -9.42 6.01
C LEU A 475 2.62 -9.72 4.52
N SER A 476 1.88 -10.72 4.02
CA SER A 476 1.91 -11.15 2.62
C SER A 476 1.49 -10.06 1.62
N ASP A 477 0.73 -9.05 2.08
CA ASP A 477 0.24 -7.95 1.25
C ASP A 477 1.36 -7.12 0.62
N PHE A 478 2.55 -7.11 1.23
CA PHE A 478 3.68 -6.28 0.80
C PHE A 478 4.86 -7.09 0.25
N VAL A 479 4.66 -8.41 0.07
CA VAL A 479 5.65 -9.36 -0.50
C VAL A 479 5.42 -9.52 -2.01
N GLY A 480 4.79 -8.53 -2.64
CA GLY A 480 4.43 -8.53 -4.04
C GLY A 480 5.48 -7.90 -4.96
N ARG A 481 5.21 -7.95 -6.26
CA ARG A 481 6.01 -7.27 -7.26
C ARG A 481 5.76 -5.77 -7.26
N ILE A 482 6.85 -5.01 -7.36
CA ILE A 482 6.80 -3.56 -7.57
C ILE A 482 6.70 -3.34 -9.08
N PHE A 483 5.53 -2.94 -9.56
CA PHE A 483 5.24 -2.86 -10.99
C PHE A 483 5.62 -1.51 -11.60
N ALA A 484 5.28 -0.43 -10.90
CA ALA A 484 5.50 0.93 -11.33
C ALA A 484 5.60 1.86 -10.12
N GLY A 485 6.15 3.05 -10.34
CA GLY A 485 6.21 4.09 -9.34
C GLY A 485 6.31 5.47 -9.96
N ALA A 486 6.05 6.48 -9.15
CA ALA A 486 6.13 7.87 -9.55
C ALA A 486 6.50 8.73 -8.35
N GLY A 487 7.29 9.78 -8.58
CA GLY A 487 7.63 10.77 -7.56
C GLY A 487 6.80 12.02 -7.69
N ASP A 488 6.59 12.71 -6.57
CA ASP A 488 6.24 14.12 -6.57
C ASP A 488 7.22 14.94 -5.70
N SER A 489 6.92 16.20 -5.43
CA SER A 489 7.80 17.07 -4.65
C SER A 489 8.16 16.56 -3.25
N ARG A 490 7.42 15.60 -2.67
CA ARG A 490 7.66 15.10 -1.31
C ARG A 490 7.77 13.59 -1.20
N TRP A 491 6.97 12.83 -1.95
CA TRP A 491 6.84 11.38 -1.78
C TRP A 491 7.18 10.62 -3.05
N ASN A 492 7.68 9.39 -2.88
CA ASN A 492 7.70 8.38 -3.93
C ASN A 492 6.50 7.46 -3.73
N TYR A 493 5.71 7.27 -4.77
CA TYR A 493 4.58 6.36 -4.80
C TYR A 493 4.99 5.09 -5.53
N VAL A 494 4.63 3.94 -4.98
CA VAL A 494 4.89 2.63 -5.60
C VAL A 494 3.64 1.78 -5.57
N VAL A 495 3.49 0.98 -6.62
CA VAL A 495 2.38 0.07 -6.82
C VAL A 495 2.90 -1.35 -6.64
N VAL A 496 2.45 -2.01 -5.57
CA VAL A 496 2.87 -3.37 -5.18
C VAL A 496 1.71 -4.32 -5.40
N ASP A 497 1.93 -5.39 -6.14
CA ASP A 497 0.89 -6.39 -6.43
C ASP A 497 1.33 -7.77 -5.94
N ASN A 498 0.48 -8.38 -5.12
CA ASN A 498 0.69 -9.71 -4.54
C ASN A 498 -0.14 -10.80 -5.24
N ASP A 499 -0.51 -10.58 -6.50
CA ASP A 499 -1.37 -11.42 -7.37
C ASP A 499 -2.85 -11.45 -6.97
N THR A 500 -3.21 -10.95 -5.78
CA THR A 500 -4.60 -10.90 -5.30
C THR A 500 -5.16 -9.48 -5.32
N LYS A 501 -4.31 -8.50 -5.00
CA LYS A 501 -4.65 -7.10 -4.89
C LYS A 501 -3.42 -6.21 -5.09
N VAL A 502 -3.70 -4.96 -5.43
CA VAL A 502 -2.68 -3.94 -5.60
C VAL A 502 -2.69 -2.97 -4.42
N GLU A 503 -1.59 -2.97 -3.68
CA GLU A 503 -1.28 -2.02 -2.62
C GLU A 503 -0.58 -0.79 -3.20
N ILE A 504 -0.99 0.37 -2.71
CA ILE A 504 -0.39 1.65 -3.09
C ILE A 504 0.31 2.19 -1.87
N LEU A 505 1.63 2.30 -1.97
CA LEU A 505 2.47 2.78 -0.89
C LEU A 505 3.08 4.12 -1.29
N LYS A 506 3.32 4.96 -0.29
CA LYS A 506 4.21 6.10 -0.43
C LYS A 506 5.38 5.99 0.53
N GLY A 507 6.55 6.44 0.11
CA GLY A 507 7.76 6.37 0.90
C GLY A 507 8.74 7.51 0.65
N ARG A 508 9.60 7.72 1.64
CA ARG A 508 10.70 8.70 1.60
C ARG A 508 11.68 8.43 2.75
N LEU A 509 12.82 9.12 2.71
CA LEU A 509 13.65 9.30 3.90
C LEU A 509 12.96 10.25 4.88
N GLU A 510 12.82 9.81 6.12
CA GLU A 510 12.17 10.56 7.19
C GLU A 510 13.07 10.58 8.43
N THR A 511 13.18 11.75 9.06
CA THR A 511 13.88 11.91 10.33
C THR A 511 12.86 11.87 11.46
N ILE A 512 12.97 10.86 12.31
CA ILE A 512 12.08 10.58 13.43
C ILE A 512 12.95 10.49 14.69
N GLY A 513 12.69 11.39 15.65
CA GLY A 513 13.64 11.66 16.72
C GLY A 513 15.02 12.04 16.17
N SER A 514 16.04 11.25 16.49
CA SER A 514 17.43 11.42 16.02
C SER A 514 17.82 10.49 14.87
N THR A 515 16.91 9.64 14.39
CA THR A 515 17.21 8.64 13.36
C THR A 515 16.59 9.02 12.02
N THR A 516 17.39 9.01 10.96
CA THR A 516 16.90 9.14 9.58
C THR A 516 16.84 7.76 8.95
N SER A 517 15.66 7.35 8.50
CA SER A 517 15.45 6.05 7.86
C SER A 517 14.45 6.17 6.72
N TRP A 518 14.45 5.19 5.82
CA TRP A 518 13.41 5.10 4.81
C TRP A 518 12.16 4.49 5.43
N VAL A 519 11.00 5.12 5.17
CA VAL A 519 9.71 4.66 5.68
C VAL A 519 8.72 4.47 4.55
N TRP A 520 7.88 3.45 4.67
CA TRP A 520 6.77 3.18 3.76
C TRP A 520 5.44 3.28 4.50
N HIS A 521 4.43 3.83 3.81
CA HIS A 521 3.05 3.92 4.29
C HIS A 521 2.10 3.44 3.20
N PRO A 522 1.31 2.37 3.44
CA PRO A 522 0.17 2.02 2.60
C PRO A 522 -0.88 3.14 2.68
N ILE A 523 -1.35 3.61 1.53
CA ILE A 523 -2.30 4.74 1.44
C ILE A 523 -3.59 4.38 0.71
N GLY A 524 -3.62 3.24 0.01
CA GLY A 524 -4.78 2.78 -0.72
C GLY A 524 -4.60 1.35 -1.22
N GLU A 525 -5.71 0.71 -1.51
CA GLU A 525 -5.79 -0.62 -2.11
C GLU A 525 -6.74 -0.53 -3.31
N ILE A 526 -6.34 -1.11 -4.44
CA ILE A 526 -7.15 -1.21 -5.66
C ILE A 526 -7.25 -2.69 -6.07
N THR A 527 -8.45 -3.12 -6.46
CA THR A 527 -8.63 -4.39 -7.17
C THR A 527 -8.28 -4.15 -8.64
N LEU A 528 -7.08 -4.57 -9.04
CA LEU A 528 -6.52 -4.40 -10.38
C LEU A 528 -5.72 -5.64 -10.73
N THR A 529 -5.76 -6.10 -11.98
CA THR A 529 -4.92 -7.21 -12.44
C THR A 529 -3.56 -6.65 -12.87
N GLY A 530 -2.55 -6.73 -11.99
CA GLY A 530 -1.24 -6.13 -12.24
C GLY A 530 -1.28 -4.61 -12.36
N CYS A 531 -0.12 -4.02 -12.65
CA CYS A 531 -0.04 -2.61 -13.00
C CYS A 531 0.87 -2.42 -14.22
N GLU A 532 0.38 -1.74 -15.25
CA GLU A 532 1.18 -1.47 -16.45
C GLU A 532 2.03 -0.23 -16.28
N ALA A 533 1.46 0.87 -15.79
CA ALA A 533 2.15 2.13 -15.57
C ALA A 533 1.57 2.90 -14.38
N ALA A 534 2.40 3.73 -13.77
CA ALA A 534 2.01 4.71 -12.78
C ALA A 534 2.74 6.03 -13.03
N PHE A 535 2.04 7.15 -12.93
CA PHE A 535 2.62 8.47 -13.16
C PHE A 535 1.89 9.55 -12.35
N VAL A 536 2.59 10.63 -12.05
CA VAL A 536 2.01 11.82 -11.42
C VAL A 536 1.92 12.92 -12.46
N SER A 537 0.74 13.51 -12.62
CA SER A 537 0.53 14.71 -13.43
C SER A 537 -0.07 15.82 -12.57
N THR A 538 0.27 17.06 -12.91
CA THR A 538 -0.31 18.27 -12.31
C THR A 538 -1.35 18.94 -13.21
N VAL A 539 -1.60 18.38 -14.39
CA VAL A 539 -2.59 18.92 -15.33
C VAL A 539 -3.99 18.79 -14.73
N VAL A 540 -4.74 19.89 -14.72
CA VAL A 540 -6.01 20.08 -13.98
C VAL A 540 -5.81 20.05 -12.45
N LYS A 541 -5.33 18.94 -11.89
CA LYS A 541 -5.01 18.77 -10.46
C LYS A 541 -3.86 17.78 -10.28
N LYS A 542 -3.13 17.88 -9.16
CA LYS A 542 -2.08 16.91 -8.85
C LYS A 542 -2.67 15.55 -8.51
N ARG A 543 -2.36 14.54 -9.32
CA ARG A 543 -2.95 13.19 -9.27
C ARG A 543 -1.92 12.12 -9.56
N LEU A 544 -2.03 11.00 -8.86
CA LEU A 544 -1.38 9.74 -9.22
C LEU A 544 -2.34 8.96 -10.11
N TYR A 545 -1.89 8.57 -11.30
CA TYR A 545 -2.62 7.70 -12.22
C TYR A 545 -2.00 6.31 -12.21
N ILE A 546 -2.84 5.27 -12.27
CA ILE A 546 -2.43 3.87 -12.18
C ILE A 546 -3.24 3.05 -13.19
N SER A 547 -2.57 2.40 -14.12
CA SER A 547 -3.19 1.57 -15.16
C SER A 547 -2.98 0.08 -14.92
N SER A 548 -3.94 -0.73 -15.36
CA SER A 548 -3.88 -2.20 -15.31
C SER A 548 -2.96 -2.78 -16.38
N SER A 549 -2.45 -3.99 -16.12
CA SER A 549 -1.82 -4.85 -17.12
C SER A 549 -2.82 -5.56 -18.04
N VAL A 550 -4.12 -5.31 -17.86
CA VAL A 550 -5.22 -5.84 -18.68
C VAL A 550 -5.97 -4.70 -19.39
N ALA A 551 -6.09 -4.79 -20.72
CA ALA A 551 -6.64 -3.73 -21.58
C ALA A 551 -8.11 -3.34 -21.29
N THR A 552 -8.89 -4.28 -20.77
CA THR A 552 -10.32 -4.08 -20.47
C THR A 552 -10.57 -3.43 -19.12
N GLU A 553 -9.57 -3.38 -18.24
CA GLU A 553 -9.70 -2.74 -16.94
C GLU A 553 -9.55 -1.22 -17.04
N SER A 554 -10.06 -0.53 -16.02
CA SER A 554 -10.08 0.93 -16.00
C SER A 554 -8.73 1.53 -15.59
N LEU A 555 -8.50 2.77 -16.01
CA LEU A 555 -7.47 3.63 -15.43
C LEU A 555 -7.98 4.13 -14.08
N TYR A 556 -7.15 4.08 -13.05
CA TYR A 556 -7.47 4.66 -11.75
C TYR A 556 -6.69 5.96 -11.56
N ARG A 557 -7.27 6.87 -10.80
CA ARG A 557 -6.54 8.02 -10.26
C ARG A 557 -6.71 8.10 -8.75
N ILE A 558 -5.74 8.72 -8.11
CA ILE A 558 -5.82 9.17 -6.72
C ILE A 558 -5.44 10.64 -6.67
N ASP A 559 -6.32 11.45 -6.11
CA ASP A 559 -6.07 12.89 -5.95
C ASP A 559 -5.03 13.12 -4.84
N LEU A 560 -3.90 13.73 -5.19
CA LEU A 560 -2.78 13.99 -4.29
C LEU A 560 -2.91 15.39 -3.64
N PRO A 561 -2.32 15.63 -2.47
CA PRO A 561 -2.41 16.94 -1.81
C PRO A 561 -1.85 18.05 -2.69
N SER A 562 -2.59 19.13 -2.92
CA SER A 562 -2.07 20.32 -3.61
C SER A 562 -0.84 20.90 -2.89
N THR A 563 -0.87 20.88 -1.56
CA THR A 563 0.24 21.27 -0.69
C THR A 563 0.43 20.26 0.44
N TYR A 564 1.63 20.22 1.02
CA TYR A 564 1.94 19.32 2.12
C TYR A 564 2.09 20.10 3.42
N GLY A 565 1.11 20.01 4.31
CA GLY A 565 1.10 20.69 5.61
C GLY A 565 -0.15 20.32 6.40
N ASP A 566 -1.25 21.04 6.13
CA ASP A 566 -2.59 20.65 6.56
C ASP A 566 -3.30 20.01 5.37
N ILE A 567 -3.36 18.69 5.40
CA ILE A 567 -4.00 17.90 4.35
C ILE A 567 -5.48 17.65 4.63
N THR A 568 -5.96 17.99 5.83
CA THR A 568 -7.32 17.69 6.27
C THR A 568 -8.31 18.71 5.68
N SER A 569 -7.82 19.92 5.37
CA SER A 569 -8.57 20.98 4.69
C SER A 569 -8.33 21.03 3.17
N ASP A 570 -7.57 20.10 2.59
CA ASP A 570 -7.26 20.11 1.16
C ASP A 570 -8.47 19.68 0.32
N ALA A 571 -9.07 20.64 -0.37
CA ALA A 571 -10.22 20.42 -1.25
C ALA A 571 -9.92 19.52 -2.47
N ASN A 572 -8.66 19.15 -2.72
CA ASN A 572 -8.32 18.17 -3.73
C ASN A 572 -8.53 16.73 -3.24
N ARG A 573 -8.72 16.47 -1.95
CA ARG A 573 -8.76 15.10 -1.43
C ARG A 573 -10.17 14.51 -1.39
N SER A 574 -10.19 13.19 -1.51
CA SER A 574 -11.34 12.35 -1.21
C SER A 574 -10.90 11.18 -0.33
N PHE A 575 -11.72 10.83 0.65
CA PHE A 575 -11.38 9.86 1.69
C PHE A 575 -12.25 8.61 1.57
N LYS A 576 -11.63 7.44 1.79
CA LYS A 576 -12.32 6.15 1.73
C LYS A 576 -12.79 5.76 3.13
N THR A 577 -14.06 5.41 3.24
CA THR A 577 -14.62 4.84 4.47
C THR A 577 -14.17 3.40 4.66
N ASP A 578 -14.25 2.87 5.88
CA ASP A 578 -13.84 1.50 6.24
C ASP A 578 -12.35 1.21 6.04
N THR A 579 -11.51 2.24 6.02
CA THR A 579 -10.06 2.10 6.03
C THR A 579 -9.57 1.88 7.44
N TYR A 580 -8.45 1.20 7.64
CA TYR A 580 -8.02 0.90 9.01
C TYR A 580 -6.52 0.73 9.13
N PHE A 581 -6.03 0.83 10.37
CA PHE A 581 -4.68 0.42 10.73
C PHE A 581 -4.68 -0.44 11.98
N ILE A 582 -3.63 -1.25 12.09
CA ILE A 582 -3.41 -2.19 13.18
C ILE A 582 -2.11 -1.80 13.88
N THR A 583 -2.19 -1.67 15.19
CA THR A 583 -1.03 -1.44 16.05
C THR A 583 -0.26 -2.75 16.30
N PRO A 584 1.01 -2.70 16.74
CA PRO A 584 1.74 -3.88 17.16
C PRO A 584 1.10 -4.52 18.40
N TYR A 585 1.48 -5.76 18.70
CA TYR A 585 1.21 -6.34 20.00
C TYR A 585 2.00 -5.61 21.09
N TYR A 586 1.28 -4.93 21.98
CA TYR A 586 1.84 -4.25 23.12
C TYR A 586 1.96 -5.20 24.32
N HIS A 587 3.14 -5.18 24.93
CA HIS A 587 3.44 -5.92 26.17
C HIS A 587 3.55 -5.03 27.42
N GLY A 588 3.61 -3.70 27.26
CA GLY A 588 3.73 -2.75 28.38
C GLY A 588 4.93 -2.99 29.31
N GLY A 589 6.03 -3.56 28.78
CA GLY A 589 7.20 -3.97 29.57
C GLY A 589 7.13 -5.36 30.22
N PHE A 590 6.01 -6.08 30.12
CA PHE A 590 5.79 -7.35 30.84
C PHE A 590 5.41 -8.52 29.90
N LYS A 591 6.27 -8.92 28.96
CA LYS A 591 5.90 -9.88 27.89
C LYS A 591 5.23 -11.19 28.34
N GLY A 592 5.61 -11.73 29.50
CA GLY A 592 5.08 -13.01 30.01
C GLY A 592 3.93 -12.91 31.01
N ILE A 593 3.55 -11.73 31.49
CA ILE A 593 2.53 -11.60 32.55
C ILE A 593 1.17 -11.34 31.91
N ASN A 594 0.09 -11.89 32.45
CA ASN A 594 -1.25 -11.52 31.99
C ASN A 594 -1.58 -10.05 32.34
N LYS A 595 -2.24 -9.34 31.42
CA LYS A 595 -2.87 -8.04 31.68
C LYS A 595 -4.34 -8.11 31.36
N SER A 596 -5.12 -7.30 32.05
CA SER A 596 -6.50 -7.04 31.66
C SER A 596 -6.66 -5.64 31.11
N PHE A 597 -7.25 -5.51 29.93
CA PHE A 597 -7.47 -4.22 29.28
C PHE A 597 -8.87 -3.69 29.59
N SER A 598 -8.96 -2.55 30.26
CA SER A 598 -10.22 -2.04 30.83
C SER A 598 -10.76 -0.80 30.15
N LYS A 599 -9.89 0.06 29.59
CA LYS A 599 -10.30 1.36 29.05
C LYS A 599 -9.43 1.78 27.86
N MET A 600 -10.08 2.32 26.84
CA MET A 600 -9.46 3.04 25.72
C MET A 600 -9.90 4.50 25.78
N THR A 601 -8.95 5.43 25.74
CA THR A 601 -9.23 6.84 25.48
C THR A 601 -8.54 7.24 24.19
N ALA A 602 -9.22 7.98 23.32
CA ALA A 602 -8.64 8.50 22.09
C ALA A 602 -8.85 10.02 22.00
N THR A 603 -7.85 10.72 21.48
CA THR A 603 -7.98 12.12 21.09
C THR A 603 -8.16 12.19 19.58
N LEU A 604 -9.28 12.78 19.16
CA LEU A 604 -9.61 13.02 17.76
C LEU A 604 -9.11 14.41 17.31
N GLY A 605 -8.83 14.55 16.02
CA GLY A 605 -8.35 15.81 15.42
C GLY A 605 -9.43 16.58 14.65
N HIS A 606 -10.61 15.99 14.45
CA HIS A 606 -11.71 16.60 13.72
C HIS A 606 -12.81 17.13 14.67
N THR A 607 -13.56 18.14 14.20
CA THR A 607 -14.77 18.61 14.87
C THR A 607 -15.78 17.47 14.96
N TYR A 608 -16.53 17.40 16.05
CA TYR A 608 -17.54 16.37 16.25
C TYR A 608 -18.54 16.30 15.09
N ASP A 609 -18.70 15.09 14.58
CA ASP A 609 -19.67 14.66 13.60
C ASP A 609 -20.08 13.22 13.96
N ALA A 610 -21.39 12.91 13.88
CA ALA A 610 -21.90 11.61 14.29
C ALA A 610 -21.48 10.47 13.34
N ASP A 611 -21.16 10.84 12.10
CA ASP A 611 -20.86 9.93 10.99
C ASP A 611 -19.36 9.93 10.62
N VAL A 612 -18.55 10.81 11.24
CA VAL A 612 -17.08 10.84 11.11
C VAL A 612 -16.42 10.42 12.42
N TYR A 613 -15.93 9.19 12.50
CA TYR A 613 -15.34 8.63 13.72
C TYR A 613 -14.39 7.45 13.44
N PHE A 614 -13.77 6.91 14.48
CA PHE A 614 -13.05 5.64 14.41
C PHE A 614 -13.81 4.56 15.21
N GLU A 615 -13.97 3.36 14.66
CA GLU A 615 -14.28 2.19 15.48
C GLU A 615 -12.98 1.63 16.07
N CYS A 616 -13.01 1.23 17.34
CA CYS A 616 -11.87 0.60 17.99
C CYS A 616 -12.13 -0.88 18.18
N TRP A 617 -11.19 -1.71 17.74
CA TRP A 617 -11.21 -3.15 17.93
C TRP A 617 -9.95 -3.56 18.68
N TYR A 618 -10.03 -4.63 19.47
CA TYR A 618 -8.86 -5.24 20.10
C TYR A 618 -8.70 -6.71 19.73
N GLN A 619 -7.49 -7.21 19.89
CA GLN A 619 -7.18 -8.63 19.76
C GLN A 619 -6.19 -9.02 20.86
N ALA A 620 -6.59 -9.98 21.70
CA ALA A 620 -5.68 -10.70 22.58
C ALA A 620 -4.74 -11.61 21.76
N LEU A 621 -3.57 -11.95 22.29
CA LEU A 621 -2.63 -12.85 21.60
C LEU A 621 -3.32 -14.18 21.23
N GLY A 622 -3.32 -14.56 19.95
CA GLY A 622 -4.00 -15.76 19.45
C GLY A 622 -5.54 -15.70 19.44
N GLY A 623 -6.15 -14.59 19.87
CA GLY A 623 -7.61 -14.39 19.86
C GLY A 623 -8.15 -13.90 18.52
N SER A 624 -9.47 -13.74 18.41
CA SER A 624 -10.13 -13.06 17.28
C SER A 624 -10.26 -11.55 17.54
N TRP A 625 -10.54 -10.76 16.49
CA TRP A 625 -10.87 -9.34 16.65
C TRP A 625 -12.22 -9.18 17.37
N VAL A 626 -12.23 -8.34 18.40
CA VAL A 626 -13.43 -8.00 19.17
C VAL A 626 -13.66 -6.49 19.10
N ASP A 627 -14.88 -6.10 18.75
CA ASP A 627 -15.30 -4.71 18.69
C ASP A 627 -15.41 -4.10 20.10
N MET A 628 -14.87 -2.90 20.29
CA MET A 628 -15.05 -2.12 21.51
C MET A 628 -16.14 -1.05 21.38
N GLY A 629 -16.51 -0.70 20.16
CA GLY A 629 -17.42 0.37 19.81
C GLY A 629 -16.74 1.60 19.21
N ASP A 630 -17.56 2.64 19.06
CA ASP A 630 -17.23 3.85 18.31
C ASP A 630 -16.53 4.89 19.18
N LEU A 631 -15.34 5.32 18.76
CA LEU A 631 -14.65 6.48 19.31
C LEU A 631 -15.21 7.76 18.68
N LYS A 632 -16.36 8.21 19.20
CA LYS A 632 -16.96 9.50 18.87
C LYS A 632 -16.60 10.52 19.93
N GLY A 633 -16.19 11.71 19.50
CA GLY A 633 -16.11 12.87 20.39
C GLY A 633 -17.51 13.34 20.82
N SER A 634 -17.60 14.58 21.26
CA SER A 634 -18.85 15.29 21.47
C SER A 634 -18.74 16.71 20.91
N GLY A 635 -19.85 17.41 20.77
CA GLY A 635 -19.84 18.82 20.32
C GLY A 635 -18.96 19.76 21.16
N THR A 636 -18.48 19.33 22.33
CA THR A 636 -17.60 20.11 23.21
C THR A 636 -16.26 19.44 23.53
N SER A 637 -16.01 18.22 23.05
CA SER A 637 -14.77 17.48 23.35
C SER A 637 -14.37 16.57 22.20
N MET A 638 -13.10 16.62 21.80
CA MET A 638 -12.52 15.67 20.85
C MET A 638 -12.01 14.39 21.53
N ILE A 639 -12.30 14.19 22.81
CA ILE A 639 -11.89 13.01 23.57
C ILE A 639 -13.02 11.99 23.55
N ALA A 640 -12.73 10.80 23.03
CA ALA A 640 -13.62 9.64 23.08
C ALA A 640 -13.10 8.63 24.11
N THR A 641 -13.99 7.93 24.81
CA THR A 641 -13.58 6.88 25.77
C THR A 641 -14.51 5.68 25.70
N LEU A 642 -13.92 4.49 25.63
CA LEU A 642 -14.59 3.20 25.66
C LEU A 642 -14.14 2.43 26.90
N PHE A 643 -15.08 1.70 27.50
CA PHE A 643 -14.84 0.84 28.66
C PHE A 643 -15.22 -0.59 28.32
N ASN A 644 -14.36 -1.53 28.70
CA ASN A 644 -14.68 -2.94 28.58
C ASN A 644 -15.31 -3.41 29.89
N THR A 645 -16.58 -3.81 29.87
CA THR A 645 -17.31 -4.27 31.07
C THR A 645 -16.83 -5.63 31.56
N THR A 646 -16.21 -6.44 30.69
CA THR A 646 -15.60 -7.73 31.04
C THR A 646 -14.18 -7.74 30.46
N PRO A 647 -13.18 -7.20 31.19
CA PRO A 647 -11.86 -6.95 30.65
C PRO A 647 -11.21 -8.26 30.19
N PRO A 648 -10.85 -8.39 28.91
CA PRO A 648 -10.15 -9.56 28.42
C PRO A 648 -8.80 -9.66 29.13
N VAL A 649 -8.31 -10.88 29.33
CA VAL A 649 -7.00 -11.16 29.95
C VAL A 649 -6.09 -11.80 28.91
N SER A 650 -4.89 -11.24 28.72
CA SER A 650 -3.88 -11.76 27.79
C SER A 650 -2.49 -11.20 28.12
N THR A 651 -1.44 -11.88 27.69
CA THR A 651 -0.05 -11.41 27.83
C THR A 651 0.26 -10.22 26.92
N LEU A 652 -0.32 -10.21 25.71
CA LEU A 652 -0.21 -9.15 24.71
C LEU A 652 -1.59 -8.74 24.18
N PHE A 653 -1.73 -7.48 23.81
CA PHE A 653 -2.89 -6.98 23.06
C PHE A 653 -2.44 -6.09 21.92
N ARG A 654 -3.22 -6.08 20.85
CA ARG A 654 -3.13 -5.06 19.81
C ARG A 654 -4.50 -4.48 19.51
N PHE A 655 -4.49 -3.33 18.88
CA PHE A 655 -5.67 -2.54 18.54
C PHE A 655 -5.75 -2.32 17.03
N LYS A 656 -6.97 -2.30 16.51
CA LYS A 656 -7.30 -1.93 15.14
C LYS A 656 -8.27 -0.75 15.18
N PHE A 657 -7.93 0.32 14.47
CA PHE A 657 -8.77 1.51 14.37
C PHE A 657 -9.31 1.60 12.95
N VAL A 658 -10.64 1.56 12.80
CA VAL A 658 -11.33 1.60 11.51
C VAL A 658 -11.95 2.99 11.33
N ALA A 659 -11.46 3.76 10.36
CA ALA A 659 -11.99 5.07 10.02
C ALA A 659 -13.36 4.94 9.32
N LYS A 660 -14.36 5.63 9.86
CA LYS A 660 -15.73 5.70 9.32
C LYS A 660 -16.05 7.12 8.92
N THR A 661 -16.48 7.31 7.68
CA THR A 661 -17.02 8.58 7.20
C THR A 661 -18.05 8.35 6.09
N ASP A 662 -19.09 9.18 6.06
CA ASP A 662 -20.03 9.32 4.94
C ASP A 662 -19.74 10.58 4.11
N SER A 663 -18.73 11.37 4.52
CA SER A 663 -18.34 12.62 3.89
C SER A 663 -17.24 12.39 2.87
N THR A 664 -17.28 13.18 1.80
CA THR A 664 -16.19 13.25 0.82
C THR A 664 -15.16 14.34 1.16
N LEU A 665 -15.49 15.23 2.11
CA LEU A 665 -14.69 16.40 2.49
C LEU A 665 -14.10 16.29 3.89
N LEU A 666 -14.77 15.57 4.79
CA LEU A 666 -14.31 15.36 6.17
C LEU A 666 -13.76 13.94 6.29
N THR A 667 -12.71 13.80 7.09
CA THR A 667 -12.09 12.50 7.39
C THR A 667 -11.92 12.35 8.90
N PRO A 668 -12.06 11.14 9.45
CA PRO A 668 -11.69 10.90 10.83
C PRO A 668 -10.20 11.13 11.01
N ILE A 669 -9.83 11.88 12.05
CA ILE A 669 -8.44 12.11 12.43
C ILE A 669 -8.24 11.55 13.84
N LEU A 670 -7.37 10.57 13.98
CA LEU A 670 -6.94 10.05 15.27
C LEU A 670 -5.57 10.64 15.59
N VAL A 671 -5.50 11.46 16.64
CA VAL A 671 -4.26 12.13 17.06
C VAL A 671 -3.47 11.24 18.00
N ASN A 672 -4.15 10.67 19.00
CA ASN A 672 -3.54 9.72 19.92
C ASN A 672 -4.56 8.76 20.52
N PHE A 673 -4.04 7.70 21.14
CA PHE A 673 -4.81 6.86 22.05
C PHE A 673 -4.02 6.54 23.32
N ASP A 674 -4.73 6.29 24.42
CA ASP A 674 -4.25 5.77 25.70
C ASP A 674 -5.09 4.55 26.09
N ALA A 675 -4.47 3.38 25.97
CA ALA A 675 -5.03 2.11 26.42
C ALA A 675 -4.55 1.81 27.85
N LYS A 676 -5.50 1.81 28.79
CA LYS A 676 -5.28 1.48 30.20
C LYS A 676 -5.40 -0.02 30.41
N MET A 677 -4.32 -0.60 30.92
CA MET A 677 -4.24 -2.00 31.28
C MET A 677 -3.90 -2.17 32.76
N MET A 678 -4.42 -3.24 33.34
CA MET A 678 -4.07 -3.66 34.69
C MET A 678 -3.25 -4.94 34.63
N VAL A 679 -2.08 -4.95 35.24
CA VAL A 679 -1.27 -6.18 35.36
C VAL A 679 -2.00 -7.16 36.27
N ARG A 680 -2.21 -8.38 35.77
CA ARG A 680 -2.74 -9.52 36.52
C ARG A 680 -1.56 -10.45 36.80
N ALA A 681 -0.73 -10.07 37.77
CA ALA A 681 0.33 -10.95 38.23
C ALA A 681 -0.31 -12.25 38.74
N GLU A 682 0.28 -13.38 38.38
CA GLU A 682 -0.08 -14.67 38.96
C GLU A 682 0.22 -14.63 40.46
N ALA A 683 -0.57 -15.37 41.24
CA ALA A 683 -0.37 -15.48 42.68
C ALA A 683 1.08 -15.90 42.96
N ARG A 684 1.69 -15.33 44.00
CA ARG A 684 3.08 -15.62 44.34
C ARG A 684 3.13 -16.25 45.72
N ASN A 685 3.91 -17.32 45.84
CA ASN A 685 4.36 -17.80 47.14
C ASN A 685 5.52 -16.92 47.57
N VAL A 686 5.32 -16.16 48.65
CA VAL A 686 6.39 -15.39 49.29
C VAL A 686 6.78 -16.10 50.58
N ILE A 687 8.05 -16.37 50.75
CA ILE A 687 8.59 -16.93 51.98
C ILE A 687 9.27 -15.79 52.74
N GLU A 688 8.83 -15.53 53.96
CA GLU A 688 9.49 -14.60 54.86
C GLU A 688 10.12 -15.37 56.01
N CYS A 689 11.41 -15.15 56.23
CA CYS A 689 12.14 -15.78 57.33
C CYS A 689 13.27 -14.90 57.84
N THR A 690 13.66 -15.08 59.09
CA THR A 690 14.79 -14.37 59.70
C THR A 690 15.90 -15.34 60.01
N VAL A 691 17.07 -15.15 59.39
CA VAL A 691 18.24 -16.02 59.51
C VAL A 691 19.22 -15.47 60.54
N ARG A 692 19.77 -16.33 61.39
CA ARG A 692 20.85 -16.01 62.33
C ARG A 692 22.20 -16.13 61.64
N CYS A 693 23.10 -15.18 61.91
CA CYS A 693 24.46 -15.14 61.37
C CYS A 693 25.45 -14.79 62.49
N ALA A 694 26.15 -15.81 63.00
CA ALA A 694 27.13 -15.73 64.07
C ALA A 694 28.06 -16.95 64.03
N ASP A 695 29.25 -16.83 64.61
CA ASP A 695 30.15 -17.96 64.75
C ASP A 695 29.65 -18.93 65.83
N GLY A 696 29.74 -20.23 65.54
CA GLY A 696 29.32 -21.27 66.48
C GLY A 696 27.80 -21.37 66.68
N ILE A 697 27.00 -20.92 65.71
CA ILE A 697 25.56 -21.25 65.68
C ILE A 697 25.39 -22.75 65.81
N LEU A 698 24.43 -23.17 66.65
CA LEU A 698 24.11 -24.57 66.86
C LEU A 698 23.07 -25.03 65.83
N ASP A 699 23.25 -26.25 65.32
CA ASP A 699 22.30 -26.98 64.49
C ASP A 699 21.12 -27.52 65.34
N LYS A 700 20.17 -28.20 64.69
CA LYS A 700 19.00 -28.81 65.34
C LYS A 700 19.37 -29.87 66.41
N ASP A 701 20.57 -30.45 66.32
CA ASP A 701 21.09 -31.42 67.30
C ASP A 701 21.84 -30.74 68.46
N GLY A 702 21.94 -29.41 68.46
CA GLY A 702 22.69 -28.63 69.46
C GLY A 702 24.20 -28.64 69.26
N SER A 703 24.69 -29.06 68.09
CA SER A 703 26.11 -29.06 67.73
C SER A 703 26.47 -27.81 66.91
N PRO A 704 27.66 -27.23 67.04
CA PRO A 704 28.08 -26.12 66.18
C PRO A 704 28.03 -26.50 64.69
N LEU A 705 27.54 -25.60 63.83
CA LEU A 705 27.52 -25.77 62.38
C LEU A 705 28.93 -26.11 61.85
N GLN A 706 29.08 -27.31 61.29
CA GLN A 706 30.39 -27.77 60.81
C GLN A 706 30.73 -27.12 59.45
N GLY A 707 31.83 -26.38 59.40
CA GLY A 707 32.36 -25.80 58.16
C GLY A 707 31.63 -24.56 57.65
N VAL A 708 30.70 -24.01 58.44
CA VAL A 708 29.95 -22.80 58.12
C VAL A 708 30.09 -21.81 59.28
N ASP A 709 30.82 -20.73 59.04
CA ASP A 709 30.99 -19.62 59.99
C ASP A 709 30.11 -18.42 59.59
N ALA A 710 30.12 -17.35 60.39
CA ALA A 710 29.34 -16.14 60.10
C ALA A 710 29.69 -15.53 58.74
N ALA A 711 30.97 -15.61 58.32
CA ALA A 711 31.42 -15.05 57.05
C ALA A 711 30.81 -15.81 55.86
N ILE A 712 30.76 -17.15 55.92
CA ILE A 712 30.14 -17.98 54.89
C ILE A 712 28.62 -17.75 54.83
N ILE A 713 27.94 -17.67 55.98
CA ILE A 713 26.49 -17.40 56.03
C ILE A 713 26.17 -16.05 55.38
N ARG A 714 26.90 -14.98 55.78
CA ARG A 714 26.72 -13.65 55.23
C ARG A 714 26.96 -13.64 53.72
N ALA A 715 28.08 -14.17 53.27
CA ALA A 715 28.43 -14.21 51.85
C ALA A 715 27.38 -14.96 51.03
N THR A 716 26.83 -16.05 51.56
CA THR A 716 25.76 -16.83 50.90
C THR A 716 24.49 -16.01 50.71
N ILE A 717 24.07 -15.27 51.74
CA ILE A 717 22.84 -14.47 51.72
C ILE A 717 23.00 -13.23 50.83
N GLU A 718 24.15 -12.56 50.89
CA GLU A 718 24.47 -11.40 50.03
C GLU A 718 24.58 -11.84 48.56
N GLU A 719 25.24 -12.96 48.27
CA GLU A 719 25.31 -13.54 46.92
C GLU A 719 23.91 -13.91 46.39
N ALA A 720 23.06 -14.47 47.24
CA ALA A 720 21.68 -14.76 46.91
C ALA A 720 20.84 -13.50 46.63
N GLN A 721 21.15 -12.39 47.31
CA GLN A 721 20.51 -11.08 47.10
C GLN A 721 20.93 -10.45 45.78
N ASP A 722 22.21 -10.59 45.42
CA ASP A 722 22.79 -10.05 44.18
C ASP A 722 22.55 -10.95 42.95
N ALA A 723 21.91 -12.12 43.13
CA ALA A 723 21.65 -13.07 42.06
C ALA A 723 20.68 -12.50 41.01
N THR A 724 21.05 -12.59 39.74
CA THR A 724 20.22 -12.16 38.60
C THR A 724 19.29 -13.25 38.06
N ALA A 725 19.44 -14.48 38.56
CA ALA A 725 18.62 -15.64 38.25
C ALA A 725 18.10 -16.29 39.55
N PRO A 726 16.97 -17.02 39.51
CA PRO A 726 16.46 -17.73 40.69
C PRO A 726 17.49 -18.68 41.27
N ILE A 727 17.69 -18.62 42.59
CA ILE A 727 18.58 -19.50 43.33
C ILE A 727 17.81 -20.70 43.87
N THR A 728 18.51 -21.83 44.05
CA THR A 728 17.93 -22.99 44.73
C THR A 728 17.89 -22.75 46.23
N PHE A 729 16.71 -22.91 46.80
CA PHE A 729 16.39 -22.72 48.21
C PHE A 729 15.74 -23.99 48.76
N TYR A 730 16.23 -24.47 49.89
CA TYR A 730 15.62 -25.57 50.63
C TYR A 730 14.78 -25.00 51.74
N ASP A 731 13.47 -25.29 51.73
CA ASP A 731 12.53 -24.77 52.72
C ASP A 731 12.62 -25.47 54.08
N LEU A 732 11.74 -25.08 55.01
CA LEU A 732 11.70 -25.61 56.37
C LEU A 732 11.53 -27.15 56.42
N PHE A 733 10.96 -27.73 55.37
CA PHE A 733 10.71 -29.16 55.23
C PHE A 733 11.75 -29.87 54.35
N GLY A 734 12.77 -29.14 53.89
CA GLY A 734 13.79 -29.62 52.98
C GLY A 734 13.33 -29.76 51.53
N ALA A 735 12.15 -29.24 51.18
CA ALA A 735 11.70 -29.22 49.79
C ALA A 735 12.49 -28.19 48.98
N THR A 736 12.92 -28.59 47.79
CA THR A 736 13.64 -27.73 46.86
C THR A 736 12.68 -26.75 46.20
N LYS A 737 13.00 -25.46 46.29
CA LYS A 737 12.31 -24.35 45.64
C LYS A 737 13.30 -23.51 44.85
N TYR A 738 12.83 -22.81 43.83
CA TYR A 738 13.60 -21.77 43.17
C TYR A 738 13.06 -20.42 43.60
N VAL A 739 13.93 -19.53 44.07
CA VAL A 739 13.49 -18.26 44.65
C VAL A 739 14.34 -17.09 44.20
N ASN A 740 13.73 -15.90 44.16
CA ASN A 740 14.44 -14.63 44.08
C ASN A 740 14.35 -13.91 45.44
N LEU A 741 15.48 -13.43 45.97
CA LEU A 741 15.47 -12.57 47.16
C LEU A 741 14.92 -11.19 46.78
N MET A 742 13.86 -10.77 47.47
CA MET A 742 13.25 -9.47 47.32
C MET A 742 13.86 -8.48 48.32
N PRO A 743 14.05 -7.20 47.95
CA PRO A 743 14.51 -6.17 48.87
C PRO A 743 13.59 -6.03 50.09
N ILE A 744 14.19 -5.93 51.27
CA ILE A 744 13.48 -5.70 52.55
C ILE A 744 14.35 -4.81 53.45
N GLU A 745 13.71 -3.94 54.23
CA GLU A 745 14.38 -3.00 55.14
C GLU A 745 13.87 -3.19 56.58
N PRO A 746 14.74 -3.41 57.59
CA PRO A 746 16.19 -3.61 57.44
C PRO A 746 16.52 -5.01 56.89
N PHE A 747 17.40 -5.08 55.89
CA PHE A 747 17.88 -6.35 55.34
C PHE A 747 18.67 -7.17 56.37
N SER A 748 19.47 -6.48 57.18
CA SER A 748 20.16 -7.10 58.31
C SER A 748 20.20 -6.17 59.53
N GLN A 749 20.34 -6.76 60.71
CA GLN A 749 20.44 -6.04 61.96
C GLN A 749 21.38 -6.78 62.93
N VAL A 750 22.22 -6.04 63.65
CA VAL A 750 23.03 -6.60 64.75
C VAL A 750 22.17 -6.61 66.01
N ILE A 751 22.01 -7.77 66.65
CA ILE A 751 21.13 -7.94 67.82
C ILE A 751 21.87 -8.12 69.14
N LYS A 752 23.15 -8.49 69.11
CA LYS A 752 24.01 -8.57 70.29
C LYS A 752 25.42 -8.07 69.98
N ASP A 753 25.83 -7.01 70.68
CA ASP A 753 27.21 -6.53 70.76
C ASP A 753 27.50 -6.23 72.23
N GLN A 754 28.20 -7.15 72.91
CA GLN A 754 28.82 -6.86 74.19
C GLN A 754 30.19 -7.52 74.29
N SER A 755 31.21 -6.66 74.44
CA SER A 755 32.55 -6.88 75.00
C SER A 755 32.90 -8.33 75.39
N GLY A 756 33.05 -9.22 74.40
CA GLY A 756 33.56 -10.58 74.57
C GLY A 756 32.71 -11.73 74.01
N GLU A 757 31.48 -11.50 73.54
CA GLU A 757 30.63 -12.54 72.91
C GLU A 757 30.64 -12.44 71.36
N ASN A 758 30.39 -13.56 70.67
CA ASN A 758 30.28 -13.60 69.20
C ASN A 758 29.17 -12.64 68.74
N ILE A 759 29.52 -11.69 67.86
CA ILE A 759 28.56 -10.73 67.30
C ILE A 759 27.50 -11.52 66.53
N GLU A 760 26.25 -11.37 66.95
CA GLU A 760 25.11 -12.00 66.28
C GLU A 760 24.39 -10.98 65.40
N GLN A 761 24.44 -11.22 64.10
CA GLN A 761 23.68 -10.51 63.09
C GLN A 761 22.49 -11.37 62.67
N ILE A 762 21.36 -10.73 62.39
CA ILE A 762 20.21 -11.38 61.76
C ILE A 762 19.99 -10.81 60.36
N PHE A 763 19.50 -11.64 59.45
CA PHE A 763 19.10 -11.28 58.11
C PHE A 763 17.61 -11.52 57.94
N ASN A 764 16.86 -10.48 57.59
CA ASN A 764 15.46 -10.64 57.22
C ASN A 764 15.41 -10.95 55.74
N LEU A 765 14.89 -12.13 55.39
CA LEU A 765 14.78 -12.59 54.02
C LEU A 765 13.32 -12.57 53.60
N ARG A 766 13.06 -12.02 52.42
CA ARG A 766 11.78 -12.14 51.73
C ARG A 766 12.06 -12.75 50.37
N LEU A 767 11.59 -13.97 50.15
CA LEU A 767 11.91 -14.78 48.98
C LEU A 767 10.65 -14.94 48.14
N GLN A 768 10.70 -14.65 46.85
CA GLN A 768 9.62 -14.97 45.93
C GLN A 768 9.90 -16.32 45.28
N GLU A 769 8.99 -17.28 45.41
CA GLU A 769 9.04 -18.54 44.68
C GLU A 769 8.85 -18.31 43.18
N ILE A 770 9.69 -18.95 42.37
CA ILE A 770 9.69 -18.89 40.91
C ILE A 770 9.48 -20.30 40.40
N GLU A 771 8.42 -20.51 39.62
CA GLU A 771 8.25 -21.74 38.85
C GLU A 771 9.20 -21.66 37.64
N LEU A 772 10.16 -22.57 37.55
CA LEU A 772 11.01 -22.69 36.38
C LEU A 772 10.21 -23.40 35.27
N ALA A 773 10.11 -22.76 34.10
CA ALA A 773 9.39 -23.26 32.94
C ALA A 773 10.04 -24.50 32.29
#